data_AF-A0A941QLR4-F1
#
_entry.id   AF-A0A941QLR4-F1
#
_cell.length_a   1.000
_cell.length_b   1.000
_cell.length_c   1.000
_cell.angle_alpha   90.00
_cell.angle_beta   90.00
_cell.angle_gamma   90.00
#
_symmetry.space_group_name_H-M   'P 1'
#
loop_
_entity.id
_entity.type
_entity.pdbx_description
1 polymer ?
#
loop_
_entity_poly.entity_id
_entity_poly.type
_entity_poly.pdbx_seq_one_letter_code
_entity_poly.pdbx_strand_id
1 'polypeptide(L)'
;MTGTPAATARRVSPARLLKEAQTAFRNGNISRAWQVLEPLLRSPVAAELPEAQRQALQYLQLGCALYQVGDMDAARALNRALPTHLFTPLRYRLSLRLRDPGQARRLRKDPANGARELADFRTSAGLHEIWAHRYRLGFPLYAARGRAINFPKVLPDRVTHAPLGADPARDAGLIVLEQGLGDVLFHLAHIKAEGAHEQSGFTGLAKYGGLVRRYFPQASFTPVQQLSDALGKPRAHLAADFVGRGYRRLGHVSPGIQLDRPARHAFDRPVFGICWRGGSGQNRREERHIPLRFLLDLLPLDGRYLAFQFDLTEEERKILQADPRCEVPLADITTDPIATIDMIRPLAGMISVDSANWHMAGFSGVPLLAVMNRTTHWFWGPERDAATVFPQARTLRKEDLSAPAIAAWMDETRAAWQARPAALLPLPHVAAPDLPAPARPLFVTGLPRSGTSLVMRMLAGQGLWLGETIPGNVDNPEGYGENRALRETRLKPLLEHLGADPRGVAPLPRTEALPPCPQLAAQMLQTIRDQGHDGRTPWGYKDPKLTLLWPLFARAFPQATWVVVTREREAVLRSLARASFMRRHSTSEEFWKPFCACYDDRLAALRASGVTVIELQAERIMGGEVEALAPVCAAMGLRFDAGAARAALARA
;
A
#
# COMPACT_ATOMS: atom_id res chain seq x y z
N MET A 1 39.31 -26.78 51.69
CA MET A 1 38.32 -25.73 52.05
C MET A 1 38.72 -24.44 51.37
N THR A 2 38.15 -24.13 50.21
CA THR A 2 38.32 -22.85 49.52
C THR A 2 36.96 -22.51 48.91
N GLY A 3 36.21 -21.66 49.61
CA GLY A 3 34.86 -21.24 49.23
C GLY A 3 34.87 -20.34 48.00
N THR A 4 34.00 -20.67 47.05
CA THR A 4 33.66 -19.86 45.88
C THR A 4 32.92 -18.58 46.31
N PRO A 5 33.22 -17.38 45.78
CA PRO A 5 32.46 -16.19 46.08
C PRO A 5 31.10 -16.24 45.37
N ALA A 6 30.03 -15.98 46.13
CA ALA A 6 28.68 -15.83 45.62
C ALA A 6 28.57 -14.69 44.60
N ALA A 7 27.89 -14.95 43.49
CA ALA A 7 27.56 -13.96 42.47
C ALA A 7 26.71 -12.84 43.08
N THR A 8 27.25 -11.63 43.12
CA THR A 8 26.52 -10.42 43.51
C THR A 8 25.43 -10.12 42.48
N ALA A 9 24.17 -10.23 42.88
CA ALA A 9 23.04 -9.75 42.10
C ALA A 9 23.27 -8.25 41.78
N ARG A 10 23.43 -7.91 40.50
CA ARG A 10 23.56 -6.52 40.03
C ARG A 10 22.38 -5.70 40.58
N ARG A 11 22.64 -4.80 41.54
CA ARG A 11 21.66 -3.78 41.98
C ARG A 11 21.27 -2.94 40.76
N VAL A 12 20.05 -3.14 40.26
CA VAL A 12 19.54 -2.36 39.13
C VAL A 12 19.22 -0.95 39.64
N SER A 13 19.85 0.07 39.06
CA SER A 13 19.64 1.47 39.42
C SER A 13 18.19 1.92 39.12
N PRO A 14 17.48 2.57 40.06
CA PRO A 14 16.14 3.13 39.84
C PRO A 14 16.07 4.07 38.62
N ALA A 15 17.12 4.84 38.37
CA ALA A 15 17.20 5.73 37.21
C ALA A 15 17.23 4.96 35.88
N ARG A 16 17.88 3.79 35.85
CA ARG A 16 17.90 2.91 34.68
C ARG A 16 16.51 2.32 34.40
N LEU A 17 15.82 1.84 35.44
CA LEU A 17 14.45 1.32 35.32
C LEU A 17 13.47 2.39 34.83
N LEU A 18 13.55 3.61 35.38
CA LEU A 18 12.73 4.73 34.92
C LEU A 18 12.98 5.05 33.44
N LYS A 19 14.24 5.10 33.00
CA LYS A 19 14.59 5.35 31.60
C LYS A 19 14.07 4.25 30.68
N GLU A 20 14.16 2.99 31.10
CA GLU A 20 13.62 1.85 30.37
C GLU A 20 12.09 1.93 30.25
N ALA A 21 11.40 2.19 31.36
CA ALA A 21 9.94 2.37 31.38
C ALA A 21 9.49 3.56 30.51
N GLN A 22 10.19 4.69 30.56
CA GLN A 22 9.94 5.84 29.69
C GLN A 22 10.09 5.49 28.22
N THR A 23 11.12 4.70 27.89
CA THR A 23 11.37 4.26 26.51
C THR A 23 10.26 3.33 26.04
N ALA A 24 9.88 2.34 26.86
CA ALA A 24 8.76 1.46 26.58
C ALA A 24 7.45 2.23 26.39
N PHE A 25 7.13 3.15 27.33
CA PHE A 25 5.92 3.97 27.27
C PHE A 25 5.88 4.85 26.01
N ARG A 26 6.99 5.50 25.66
CA ARG A 26 7.11 6.34 24.46
C ARG A 26 6.93 5.54 23.16
N ASN A 27 7.37 4.28 23.17
CA ASN A 27 7.22 3.37 22.04
C ASN A 27 5.81 2.75 21.95
N GLY A 28 4.92 3.06 22.90
CA GLY A 28 3.58 2.49 22.98
C GLY A 28 3.52 1.11 23.63
N ASN A 29 4.62 0.64 24.22
CA ASN A 29 4.70 -0.64 24.91
C ASN A 29 4.26 -0.50 26.37
N ILE A 30 2.97 -0.21 26.58
CA ILE A 30 2.43 0.19 27.90
C ILE A 30 2.53 -0.95 28.92
N SER A 31 2.25 -2.19 28.50
CA SER A 31 2.34 -3.36 29.38
C SER A 31 3.78 -3.58 29.84
N ARG A 32 4.75 -3.44 28.94
CA ARG A 32 6.18 -3.50 29.28
C ARG A 32 6.60 -2.34 30.20
N ALA A 33 6.10 -1.13 29.93
CA ALA A 33 6.38 0.02 30.79
C ALA A 33 5.93 -0.26 32.23
N TRP A 34 4.72 -0.79 32.41
CA TRP A 34 4.20 -1.15 33.73
C TRP A 34 5.02 -2.25 34.42
N GLN A 35 5.38 -3.32 33.71
CA GLN A 35 6.22 -4.40 34.26
C GLN A 35 7.56 -3.90 34.81
N VAL A 36 8.14 -2.88 34.18
CA VAL A 36 9.40 -2.26 34.64
C VAL A 36 9.15 -1.30 35.82
N LEU A 37 8.00 -0.62 35.86
CA LEU A 37 7.65 0.36 36.89
C LEU A 37 7.14 -0.26 38.19
N GLU A 38 6.38 -1.34 38.11
CA GLU A 38 5.68 -1.94 39.25
C GLU A 38 6.63 -2.31 40.41
N PRO A 39 7.79 -2.95 40.18
CA PRO A 39 8.74 -3.22 41.26
C PRO A 39 9.27 -1.95 41.93
N LEU A 40 9.44 -0.87 41.16
CA LEU A 40 9.89 0.42 41.69
C LEU A 40 8.78 1.07 42.53
N LEU A 41 7.52 1.06 42.07
CA LEU A 41 6.38 1.61 42.79
C LEU A 41 6.13 0.94 44.14
N ARG A 42 6.42 -0.37 44.23
CA ARG A 42 6.27 -1.16 45.47
C ARG A 42 7.49 -1.07 46.40
N SER A 43 8.59 -0.46 45.95
CA SER A 43 9.82 -0.34 46.72
C SER A 43 9.80 0.90 47.62
N PRO A 44 10.31 0.81 48.88
CA PRO A 44 10.45 1.99 49.76
C PRO A 44 11.34 3.07 49.13
N VAL A 45 12.25 2.69 48.23
CA VAL A 45 13.12 3.62 47.48
C VAL A 45 12.33 4.64 46.65
N ALA A 46 11.09 4.34 46.26
CA ALA A 46 10.26 5.27 45.48
C ALA A 46 10.01 6.61 46.20
N ALA A 47 9.87 6.58 47.53
CA ALA A 47 9.65 7.77 48.35
C ALA A 47 10.93 8.61 48.53
N GLU A 48 12.10 7.99 48.34
CA GLU A 48 13.42 8.60 48.49
C GLU A 48 13.98 9.13 47.15
N LEU A 49 13.27 8.90 46.04
CA LEU A 49 13.71 9.37 44.73
C LEU A 49 13.82 10.91 44.69
N PRO A 50 14.82 11.45 43.98
CA PRO A 50 14.89 12.87 43.66
C PRO A 50 13.60 13.34 42.98
N GLU A 51 13.21 14.60 43.22
CA GLU A 51 11.91 15.14 42.80
C GLU A 51 11.61 14.90 41.30
N ALA A 52 12.58 15.14 40.42
CA ALA A 52 12.43 14.91 38.99
C ALA A 52 12.13 13.44 38.63
N GLN A 53 12.77 12.49 39.33
CA GLN A 53 12.56 11.05 39.11
C GLN A 53 11.22 10.60 39.70
N ARG A 54 10.81 11.16 40.84
CA ARG A 54 9.50 10.94 41.45
C ARG A 54 8.37 11.43 40.56
N GLN A 55 8.48 12.64 40.02
CA GLN A 55 7.52 13.19 39.06
C GLN A 55 7.44 12.35 37.78
N ALA A 56 8.58 11.88 37.27
CA ALA A 56 8.61 10.97 36.13
C ALA A 56 7.90 9.64 36.44
N LEU A 57 8.14 9.05 37.62
CA LEU A 57 7.47 7.84 38.09
C LEU A 57 5.95 8.02 38.17
N GLN A 58 5.50 9.12 38.79
CA GLN A 58 4.08 9.48 38.91
C GLN A 58 3.42 9.70 37.54
N TYR A 59 4.10 10.43 36.64
CA TYR A 59 3.62 10.64 35.28
C TYR A 59 3.42 9.31 34.54
N LEU A 60 4.38 8.38 34.65
CA LEU A 60 4.30 7.08 34.00
C LEU A 60 3.22 6.19 34.62
N GLN A 61 3.04 6.21 35.95
CA GLN A 61 1.96 5.49 36.63
C GLN A 61 0.58 5.96 36.14
N LEU A 62 0.34 7.27 36.13
CA LEU A 62 -0.90 7.86 35.60
C LEU A 62 -1.05 7.61 34.09
N GLY A 63 0.06 7.65 33.36
CA GLY A 63 0.15 7.36 31.94
C GLY A 63 -0.27 5.94 31.61
N CYS A 64 0.22 4.93 32.34
CA CYS A 64 -0.17 3.53 32.18
C CYS A 64 -1.66 3.35 32.53
N ALA A 65 -2.13 4.00 33.59
CA ALA A 65 -3.52 3.94 34.01
C ALA A 65 -4.50 4.49 32.96
N LEU A 66 -4.09 5.48 32.16
CA LEU A 66 -4.89 5.99 31.04
C LEU A 66 -5.24 4.88 30.02
N TYR A 67 -4.36 3.88 29.88
CA TYR A 67 -4.54 2.71 29.01
C TYR A 67 -5.08 1.49 29.76
N GLN A 68 -5.59 1.65 31.00
CA GLN A 68 -6.09 0.57 31.85
C GLN A 68 -5.02 -0.49 32.21
N VAL A 69 -3.76 -0.06 32.29
CA VAL A 69 -2.65 -0.91 32.74
C VAL A 69 -2.19 -0.45 34.13
N GLY A 70 -2.07 -1.40 35.06
CA GLY A 70 -1.66 -1.18 36.44
C GLY A 70 -2.80 -1.07 37.44
N ASP A 71 -2.52 -0.50 38.61
CA ASP A 71 -3.49 -0.33 39.69
C ASP A 71 -4.33 0.94 39.50
N MET A 72 -5.61 0.77 39.16
CA MET A 72 -6.53 1.88 38.88
C MET A 72 -6.91 2.67 40.12
N ASP A 73 -6.98 2.03 41.29
CA ASP A 73 -7.36 2.70 42.53
C ASP A 73 -6.19 3.53 43.07
N ALA A 74 -4.97 2.98 43.01
CA ALA A 74 -3.76 3.74 43.30
C ALA A 74 -3.60 4.93 42.34
N ALA A 75 -3.86 4.74 41.04
CA ALA A 75 -3.83 5.83 40.07
C ALA A 75 -4.90 6.90 40.34
N ARG A 76 -6.12 6.51 40.75
CA ARG A 76 -7.19 7.43 41.16
C ARG A 76 -6.78 8.24 42.38
N ALA A 77 -6.21 7.59 43.40
CA ALA A 77 -5.73 8.25 44.62
C ALA A 77 -4.61 9.24 44.31
N LEU A 78 -3.58 8.81 43.55
CA LEU A 78 -2.49 9.67 43.11
C LEU A 78 -3.01 10.88 42.30
N ASN A 79 -3.94 10.65 41.37
CA ASN A 79 -4.51 11.71 40.55
C ASN A 79 -5.25 12.77 41.40
N ARG A 80 -5.85 12.41 42.54
CA ARG A 80 -6.50 13.38 43.45
C ARG A 80 -5.50 14.10 44.36
N ALA A 81 -4.44 13.42 44.77
CA ALA A 81 -3.45 13.92 45.72
C ALA A 81 -2.49 14.96 45.11
N LEU A 82 -2.13 14.83 43.82
CA LEU A 82 -1.17 15.74 43.19
C LEU A 82 -1.71 17.19 43.07
N PRO A 83 -0.85 18.22 43.23
CA PRO A 83 -1.18 19.62 42.95
C PRO A 83 -1.83 19.79 41.57
N THR A 84 -2.87 20.60 41.47
CA THR A 84 -3.75 20.64 40.28
C THR A 84 -3.05 21.10 39.00
N HIS A 85 -1.99 21.90 39.09
CA HIS A 85 -1.22 22.40 37.95
C HIS A 85 -0.29 21.36 37.31
N LEU A 86 -0.01 20.23 37.99
CA LEU A 86 0.86 19.19 37.43
C LEU A 86 0.10 18.29 36.46
N PHE A 87 0.68 18.08 35.27
CA PHE A 87 0.22 17.11 34.26
C PHE A 87 -1.27 17.25 33.88
N THR A 88 -1.80 18.47 33.89
CA THR A 88 -3.22 18.78 33.75
C THR A 88 -3.90 18.07 32.57
N PRO A 89 -3.38 18.08 31.32
CA PRO A 89 -3.97 17.34 30.19
C PRO A 89 -4.07 15.83 30.38
N LEU A 90 -3.00 15.20 30.90
CA LEU A 90 -2.98 13.76 31.17
C LEU A 90 -4.01 13.39 32.22
N ARG A 91 -4.00 14.12 33.34
CA ARG A 91 -4.88 13.88 34.49
C ARG A 91 -6.34 14.17 34.19
N TYR A 92 -6.63 15.17 33.36
CA TYR A 92 -7.99 15.44 32.92
C TYR A 92 -8.55 14.26 32.11
N ARG A 93 -7.80 13.76 31.12
CA ARG A 93 -8.16 12.57 30.34
C ARG A 93 -8.35 11.33 31.22
N LEU A 94 -7.43 11.11 32.16
CA LEU A 94 -7.54 10.01 33.11
C LEU A 94 -8.80 10.14 33.97
N SER A 95 -9.14 11.35 34.42
CA SER A 95 -10.36 11.60 35.20
C SER A 95 -11.63 11.28 34.40
N LEU A 96 -11.68 11.62 33.11
CA LEU A 96 -12.77 11.21 32.22
C LEU A 96 -12.84 9.68 32.08
N ARG A 97 -11.69 9.01 31.92
CA ARG A 97 -11.60 7.54 31.79
C ARG A 97 -12.04 6.81 33.06
N LEU A 98 -11.65 7.34 34.23
CA LEU A 98 -12.00 6.82 35.56
C LEU A 98 -13.41 7.22 36.02
N ARG A 99 -14.16 7.96 35.18
CA ARG A 99 -15.50 8.51 35.48
C ARG A 99 -15.52 9.35 36.77
N ASP A 100 -14.51 10.20 36.96
CA ASP A 100 -14.38 11.13 38.09
C ASP A 100 -14.64 12.60 37.64
N PRO A 101 -15.93 13.02 37.53
CA PRO A 101 -16.27 14.36 37.08
C PRO A 101 -15.83 15.45 38.08
N GLY A 102 -15.72 15.12 39.37
CA GLY A 102 -15.25 16.02 40.41
C GLY A 102 -13.79 16.42 40.19
N GLN A 103 -12.92 15.43 40.01
CA GLN A 103 -11.51 15.68 39.71
C GLN A 103 -11.32 16.34 38.34
N ALA A 104 -12.07 15.93 37.31
CA ALA A 104 -12.03 16.56 36.00
C ALA A 104 -12.39 18.06 36.07
N ARG A 105 -13.43 18.41 36.85
CA ARG A 105 -13.82 19.81 37.09
C ARG A 105 -12.75 20.58 37.85
N ARG A 106 -12.14 19.97 38.88
CA ARG A 106 -11.07 20.58 39.69
C ARG A 106 -9.86 20.93 38.82
N LEU A 107 -9.39 20.00 37.98
CA LEU A 107 -8.27 20.22 37.06
C LEU A 107 -8.57 21.30 36.03
N ARG A 108 -9.78 21.28 35.44
CA ARG A 108 -10.19 22.27 34.43
C ARG A 108 -10.28 23.69 34.97
N LYS A 109 -10.54 23.87 36.27
CA LYS A 109 -10.66 25.17 36.94
C LYS A 109 -9.34 25.73 37.45
N ASP A 110 -8.23 25.00 37.32
CA ASP A 110 -6.93 25.49 37.77
C ASP A 110 -6.55 26.77 36.98
N PRO A 111 -6.17 27.87 37.65
CA PRO A 111 -5.86 29.14 37.01
C PRO A 111 -4.58 29.11 36.16
N ALA A 112 -3.72 28.11 36.32
CA ALA A 112 -2.52 27.94 35.49
C ALA A 112 -2.84 27.40 34.07
N ASN A 113 -4.07 26.98 33.81
CA ASN A 113 -4.46 26.48 32.48
C ASN A 113 -4.54 27.63 31.45
N GLY A 114 -3.74 27.53 30.39
CA GLY A 114 -3.79 28.43 29.25
C GLY A 114 -4.78 27.99 28.17
N ALA A 115 -4.76 28.71 27.04
CA ALA A 115 -5.65 28.42 25.91
C ALA A 115 -5.44 27.02 25.32
N ARG A 116 -4.21 26.48 25.39
CA ARG A 116 -3.87 25.14 24.87
C ARG A 116 -4.41 24.03 25.76
N GLU A 117 -4.31 24.17 27.08
CA GLU A 117 -4.89 23.25 28.05
C GLU A 117 -6.42 23.21 27.90
N LEU A 118 -7.06 24.37 27.78
CA LEU A 118 -8.50 24.46 27.57
C LEU A 118 -8.96 23.82 26.25
N ALA A 119 -8.19 24.00 25.17
CA ALA A 119 -8.45 23.33 23.89
C ALA A 119 -8.26 21.81 23.99
N ASP A 120 -7.24 21.36 24.74
CA ASP A 120 -6.99 19.94 24.99
C ASP A 120 -8.10 19.31 25.83
N PHE A 121 -8.61 20.01 26.86
CA PHE A 121 -9.76 19.55 27.64
C PHE A 121 -11.02 19.44 26.79
N ARG A 122 -11.32 20.45 25.96
CA ARG A 122 -12.45 20.39 25.01
C ARG A 122 -12.32 19.19 24.07
N THR A 123 -11.15 19.00 23.47
CA THR A 123 -10.89 17.89 22.56
C THR A 123 -11.00 16.54 23.26
N SER A 124 -10.45 16.43 24.48
CA SER A 124 -10.50 15.22 25.31
C SER A 124 -11.93 14.87 25.74
N ALA A 125 -12.72 15.87 26.13
CA ALA A 125 -14.15 15.69 26.40
C ALA A 125 -14.88 15.27 25.12
N GLY A 126 -14.64 15.94 24.00
CA GLY A 126 -15.22 15.58 22.71
C GLY A 126 -14.95 14.15 22.30
N LEU A 127 -13.69 13.70 22.40
CA LEU A 127 -13.34 12.30 22.18
C LEU A 127 -14.04 11.38 23.19
N HIS A 128 -14.07 11.70 24.47
CA HIS A 128 -14.78 10.89 25.47
C HIS A 128 -16.26 10.70 25.09
N GLU A 129 -16.93 11.74 24.63
CA GLU A 129 -18.32 11.69 24.16
C GLU A 129 -18.47 10.87 22.86
N ILE A 130 -17.56 11.04 21.88
CA ILE A 130 -17.54 10.27 20.63
C ILE A 130 -17.35 8.77 20.92
N TRP A 131 -16.43 8.42 21.82
CA TRP A 131 -16.19 7.06 22.28
C TRP A 131 -17.34 6.47 23.09
N ALA A 132 -18.21 7.31 23.64
CA ALA A 132 -19.48 6.92 24.27
C ALA A 132 -20.65 6.93 23.27
N HIS A 133 -20.39 7.07 21.96
CA HIS A 133 -21.36 7.16 20.87
C HIS A 133 -22.33 8.34 20.97
N ARG A 134 -21.98 9.37 21.76
CA ARG A 134 -22.72 10.63 21.89
C ARG A 134 -22.21 11.65 20.88
N TYR A 135 -22.23 11.26 19.61
CA TYR A 135 -21.60 11.99 18.49
C TYR A 135 -22.08 13.45 18.36
N ARG A 136 -23.38 13.72 18.60
CA ARG A 136 -23.95 15.09 18.55
C ARG A 136 -23.29 16.04 19.56
N LEU A 137 -22.90 15.53 20.73
CA LEU A 137 -22.19 16.29 21.76
C LEU A 137 -20.68 16.32 21.49
N GLY A 138 -20.13 15.20 21.04
CA GLY A 138 -18.70 15.01 20.94
C GLY A 138 -18.03 15.75 19.77
N PHE A 139 -18.61 15.72 18.57
CA PHE A 139 -17.99 16.36 17.39
C PHE A 139 -17.79 17.89 17.54
N PRO A 140 -18.77 18.66 18.05
CA PRO A 140 -18.58 20.10 18.29
C PRO A 140 -17.40 20.41 19.23
N LEU A 141 -17.19 19.58 20.26
CA LEU A 141 -16.07 19.73 21.19
C LEU A 141 -14.74 19.30 20.56
N TYR A 142 -14.76 18.26 19.73
CA TYR A 142 -13.60 17.73 19.02
C TYR A 142 -13.03 18.68 17.96
N ALA A 143 -13.82 19.62 17.45
CA ALA A 143 -13.37 20.67 16.54
C ALA A 143 -12.25 21.56 17.14
N ALA A 144 -12.06 21.55 18.47
CA ALA A 144 -10.97 22.27 19.13
C ALA A 144 -9.58 21.63 18.95
N ARG A 145 -9.48 20.44 18.33
CA ARG A 145 -8.23 19.66 18.22
C ARG A 145 -7.09 20.41 17.54
N GLY A 146 -7.39 21.34 16.65
CA GLY A 146 -6.40 22.19 15.97
C GLY A 146 -5.47 22.96 16.92
N ARG A 147 -5.88 23.16 18.18
CA ARG A 147 -5.10 23.86 19.23
C ARG A 147 -4.76 22.98 20.44
N ALA A 148 -5.14 21.70 20.41
CA ALA A 148 -4.95 20.77 21.53
C ALA A 148 -3.49 20.37 21.70
N ILE A 149 -3.11 20.02 22.93
CA ILE A 149 -1.73 19.60 23.27
C ILE A 149 -1.44 18.20 22.72
N ASN A 150 -2.44 17.31 22.73
CA ASN A 150 -2.30 15.93 22.24
C ASN A 150 -2.45 15.76 20.73
N PHE A 151 -2.89 16.81 20.02
CA PHE A 151 -2.98 16.83 18.55
C PHE A 151 -2.17 18.00 17.96
N PRO A 152 -0.90 18.20 18.37
CA PRO A 152 -0.12 19.30 17.84
C PRO A 152 0.13 19.04 16.36
N LYS A 153 0.12 20.10 15.53
CA LYS A 153 0.42 20.08 14.09
C LYS A 153 -0.67 19.54 13.16
N VAL A 154 -1.89 19.27 13.63
CA VAL A 154 -3.00 18.98 12.71
C VAL A 154 -3.42 20.22 11.90
N LEU A 155 -3.27 21.41 12.50
CA LEU A 155 -3.43 22.70 11.84
C LEU A 155 -2.05 23.31 11.59
N PRO A 156 -1.64 23.50 10.33
CA PRO A 156 -0.40 24.18 9.99
C PRO A 156 -0.38 25.64 10.49
N ASP A 157 0.78 26.13 10.94
CA ASP A 157 0.91 27.51 11.44
C ASP A 157 0.58 28.58 10.38
N ARG A 158 0.68 28.20 9.11
CA ARG A 158 0.38 29.04 7.93
C ARG A 158 -1.10 29.12 7.56
N VAL A 159 -1.99 28.43 8.26
CA VAL A 159 -3.44 28.49 7.99
C VAL A 159 -4.22 28.93 9.23
N THR A 160 -5.39 29.53 9.01
CA THR A 160 -6.32 29.88 10.09
C THR A 160 -7.48 28.88 10.10
N HIS A 161 -7.73 28.25 11.24
CA HIS A 161 -8.85 27.31 11.35
C HIS A 161 -10.21 28.01 11.13
N ALA A 162 -11.00 27.48 10.20
CA ALA A 162 -12.39 27.83 9.98
C ALA A 162 -13.28 26.70 10.52
N PRO A 163 -14.10 26.93 11.55
CA PRO A 163 -15.08 25.94 12.00
C PRO A 163 -16.02 25.55 10.86
N LEU A 164 -16.30 24.25 10.71
CA LEU A 164 -17.21 23.75 9.68
C LEU A 164 -18.68 23.98 10.09
N GLY A 165 -19.40 24.73 9.27
CA GLY A 165 -20.81 25.08 9.50
C GLY A 165 -21.78 23.94 9.14
N ALA A 166 -23.08 24.25 9.09
CA ALA A 166 -24.10 23.35 8.54
C ALA A 166 -24.29 23.53 7.03
N ASP A 167 -24.05 24.74 6.52
CA ASP A 167 -24.25 25.15 5.12
C ASP A 167 -22.94 25.05 4.33
N PRO A 168 -22.79 24.08 3.40
CA PRO A 168 -21.57 23.91 2.60
C PRO A 168 -21.24 25.12 1.71
N ALA A 169 -22.23 25.97 1.36
CA ALA A 169 -21.98 27.15 0.52
C ALA A 169 -21.13 28.22 1.21
N ARG A 170 -20.94 28.12 2.53
CA ARG A 170 -20.12 29.04 3.34
C ARG A 170 -18.76 28.48 3.71
N ASP A 171 -18.42 27.31 3.19
CA ASP A 171 -17.16 26.66 3.50
C ASP A 171 -15.99 27.43 2.90
N ALA A 172 -14.86 27.41 3.60
CA ALA A 172 -13.60 27.92 3.12
C ALA A 172 -13.10 27.07 1.94
N GLY A 173 -12.44 27.73 0.99
CA GLY A 173 -11.91 27.06 -0.20
C GLY A 173 -10.70 26.14 0.05
N LEU A 174 -10.23 25.99 1.29
CA LEU A 174 -9.06 25.15 1.64
C LEU A 174 -9.43 24.12 2.71
N ILE A 175 -9.02 22.86 2.51
CA ILE A 175 -9.23 21.75 3.44
C ILE A 175 -7.87 21.14 3.82
N VAL A 176 -7.62 21.00 5.12
CA VAL A 176 -6.40 20.38 5.65
C VAL A 176 -6.62 18.90 5.90
N LEU A 177 -5.92 18.06 5.15
CA LEU A 177 -5.80 16.63 5.38
C LEU A 177 -4.87 16.38 6.57
N GLU A 178 -5.47 15.98 7.68
CA GLU A 178 -4.81 15.72 8.96
C GLU A 178 -4.75 14.22 9.27
N GLN A 179 -3.97 13.86 10.30
CA GLN A 179 -3.90 12.49 10.86
C GLN A 179 -3.29 11.44 9.91
N GLY A 180 -3.59 10.16 10.17
CA GLY A 180 -3.04 9.02 9.45
C GLY A 180 -3.75 8.77 8.12
N LEU A 181 -3.14 7.92 7.29
CA LEU A 181 -3.64 7.60 5.95
C LEU A 181 -5.07 6.99 5.96
N GLY A 182 -5.37 6.13 6.93
CA GLY A 182 -6.72 5.56 7.10
C GLY A 182 -7.76 6.63 7.40
N ASP A 183 -7.44 7.57 8.31
CA ASP A 183 -8.31 8.70 8.64
C ASP A 183 -8.50 9.61 7.43
N VAL A 184 -7.44 9.91 6.67
CA VAL A 184 -7.53 10.72 5.45
C VAL A 184 -8.48 10.10 4.43
N LEU A 185 -8.42 8.79 4.17
CA LEU A 185 -9.36 8.12 3.28
C LEU A 185 -10.80 8.24 3.81
N PHE A 186 -10.98 8.06 5.12
CA PHE A 186 -12.27 8.20 5.77
C PHE A 186 -12.83 9.63 5.62
N HIS A 187 -12.01 10.65 5.83
CA HIS A 187 -12.39 12.05 5.68
C HIS A 187 -12.69 12.40 4.21
N LEU A 188 -11.87 11.96 3.26
CA LEU A 188 -12.10 12.17 1.83
C LEU A 188 -13.43 11.56 1.37
N ALA A 189 -13.81 10.39 1.90
CA ALA A 189 -15.10 9.79 1.63
C ALA A 189 -16.26 10.66 2.14
N HIS A 190 -16.17 11.22 3.35
CA HIS A 190 -17.18 12.17 3.85
C HIS A 190 -17.27 13.43 3.00
N ILE A 191 -16.13 14.03 2.64
CA ILE A 191 -16.05 15.23 1.80
C ILE A 191 -16.67 14.95 0.42
N LYS A 192 -16.36 13.79 -0.18
CA LYS A 192 -16.89 13.41 -1.50
C LYS A 192 -18.39 13.12 -1.46
N ALA A 193 -18.88 12.48 -0.39
CA ALA A 193 -20.30 12.21 -0.18
C ALA A 193 -21.16 13.48 0.00
N GLU A 194 -20.55 14.63 0.26
CA GLU A 194 -21.27 15.91 0.30
C GLU A 194 -21.43 16.56 -1.07
N GLY A 195 -20.56 16.28 -2.03
CA GLY A 195 -20.66 16.77 -3.41
C GLY A 195 -20.36 18.27 -3.60
N ALA A 196 -19.93 19.00 -2.56
CA ALA A 196 -19.73 20.45 -2.60
C ALA A 196 -18.27 20.89 -2.81
N HIS A 197 -17.30 19.95 -2.81
CA HIS A 197 -15.86 20.26 -2.69
C HIS A 197 -15.01 19.79 -3.88
N GLU A 198 -15.61 19.52 -5.04
CA GLU A 198 -14.87 19.05 -6.23
C GLU A 198 -13.80 20.02 -6.72
N GLN A 199 -13.95 21.33 -6.45
CA GLN A 199 -13.01 22.39 -6.84
C GLN A 199 -12.23 23.00 -5.66
N SER A 200 -12.38 22.45 -4.45
CA SER A 200 -11.68 22.98 -3.27
C SER A 200 -10.16 22.77 -3.37
N GLY A 201 -9.39 23.61 -2.68
CA GLY A 201 -7.98 23.37 -2.42
C GLY A 201 -7.80 22.41 -1.25
N PHE A 202 -6.78 21.57 -1.34
CA PHE A 202 -6.38 20.66 -0.27
C PHE A 202 -4.92 20.87 0.11
N THR A 203 -4.60 20.66 1.39
CA THR A 203 -3.22 20.65 1.87
C THR A 203 -2.98 19.53 2.88
N GLY A 204 -1.75 19.08 3.01
CA GLY A 204 -1.35 17.99 3.91
C GLY A 204 0.03 17.46 3.59
N LEU A 205 0.31 16.21 3.99
CA LEU A 205 1.55 15.53 3.60
C LEU A 205 1.59 15.28 2.09
N ALA A 206 2.76 15.44 1.46
CA ALA A 206 2.94 15.32 0.01
C ALA A 206 2.34 14.03 -0.59
N LYS A 207 2.45 12.90 0.12
CA LYS A 207 1.90 11.61 -0.29
C LYS A 207 0.37 11.59 -0.48
N TYR A 208 -0.37 12.54 0.09
CA TYR A 208 -1.83 12.62 -0.07
C TYR A 208 -2.26 13.29 -1.38
N GLY A 209 -1.34 13.96 -2.10
CA GLY A 209 -1.68 14.63 -3.36
C GLY A 209 -2.19 13.68 -4.44
N GLY A 210 -1.68 12.44 -4.47
CA GLY A 210 -2.21 11.39 -5.35
C GLY A 210 -3.67 11.06 -5.08
N LEU A 211 -4.07 11.00 -3.80
CA LEU A 211 -5.45 10.72 -3.37
C LEU A 211 -6.39 11.84 -3.77
N VAL A 212 -5.99 13.10 -3.56
CA VAL A 212 -6.81 14.26 -3.96
C VAL A 212 -7.02 14.26 -5.46
N ARG A 213 -5.97 14.09 -6.27
CA ARG A 213 -6.11 14.03 -7.74
C ARG A 213 -6.99 12.88 -8.22
N ARG A 214 -6.93 11.72 -7.55
CA ARG A 214 -7.75 10.56 -7.90
C ARG A 214 -9.23 10.79 -7.60
N TYR A 215 -9.55 11.34 -6.43
CA TYR A 215 -10.94 11.43 -5.96
C TYR A 215 -11.60 12.78 -6.19
N PHE A 216 -10.82 13.84 -6.43
CA PHE A 216 -11.28 15.20 -6.69
C PHE A 216 -10.45 15.78 -7.86
N PRO A 217 -10.68 15.34 -9.11
CA PRO A 217 -9.82 15.67 -10.24
C PRO A 217 -9.82 17.18 -10.59
N GLN A 218 -10.82 17.94 -10.16
CA GLN A 218 -10.90 19.39 -10.34
C GLN A 218 -10.31 20.18 -9.15
N ALA A 219 -9.88 19.49 -8.08
CA ALA A 219 -9.32 20.11 -6.90
C ALA A 219 -7.84 20.41 -7.08
N SER A 220 -7.35 21.38 -6.31
CA SER A 220 -5.91 21.65 -6.20
C SER A 220 -5.33 21.00 -4.96
N PHE A 221 -4.05 20.61 -5.01
CA PHE A 221 -3.34 20.12 -3.84
C PHE A 221 -1.98 20.83 -3.69
N THR A 222 -1.74 21.38 -2.52
CA THR A 222 -0.45 21.99 -2.16
C THR A 222 0.09 21.34 -0.89
N PRO A 223 1.25 20.67 -0.94
CA PRO A 223 1.89 20.13 0.26
C PRO A 223 2.07 21.21 1.32
N VAL A 224 1.88 20.86 2.60
CA VAL A 224 1.92 21.83 3.70
C VAL A 224 3.22 22.64 3.74
N GLN A 225 4.35 22.01 3.38
CA GLN A 225 5.67 22.65 3.35
C GLN A 225 5.79 23.73 2.26
N GLN A 226 4.99 23.61 1.19
CA GLN A 226 4.97 24.50 0.03
C GLN A 226 3.89 25.59 0.11
N LEU A 227 3.10 25.64 1.19
CA LEU A 227 2.17 26.75 1.40
C LEU A 227 2.95 28.07 1.52
N SER A 228 2.59 29.02 0.66
CA SER A 228 3.20 30.36 0.58
C SER A 228 2.60 31.30 1.61
N ASP A 229 3.44 32.12 2.23
CA ASP A 229 3.03 33.19 3.14
C ASP A 229 2.56 34.45 2.38
N ALA A 230 2.73 34.50 1.04
CA ALA A 230 2.43 35.68 0.22
C ALA A 230 0.94 36.08 0.19
N LEU A 231 0.02 35.15 0.48
CA LEU A 231 -1.43 35.39 0.55
C LEU A 231 -1.93 35.54 2.00
N GLY A 232 -1.04 35.73 2.97
CA GLY A 232 -1.38 35.68 4.40
C GLY A 232 -1.71 34.25 4.87
N LYS A 233 -2.51 34.12 5.95
CA LYS A 233 -2.94 32.82 6.49
C LYS A 233 -4.32 32.43 5.99
N PRO A 234 -4.46 31.68 4.88
CA PRO A 234 -5.76 31.31 4.35
C PRO A 234 -6.60 30.56 5.40
N ARG A 235 -7.92 30.78 5.34
CA ARG A 235 -8.88 30.06 6.17
C ARG A 235 -9.02 28.64 5.67
N ALA A 236 -9.00 27.65 6.56
CA ALA A 236 -9.10 26.25 6.19
C ALA A 236 -9.93 25.42 7.17
N HIS A 237 -10.67 24.46 6.64
CA HIS A 237 -11.33 23.43 7.43
C HIS A 237 -10.38 22.29 7.77
N LEU A 238 -10.59 21.64 8.91
CA LEU A 238 -9.91 20.38 9.22
C LEU A 238 -10.76 19.20 8.70
N ALA A 239 -10.14 18.27 7.97
CA ALA A 239 -10.87 17.23 7.25
C ALA A 239 -11.74 16.32 8.17
N ALA A 240 -11.39 16.11 9.43
CA ALA A 240 -12.23 15.30 10.32
C ALA A 240 -13.56 15.98 10.73
N ASP A 241 -13.71 17.30 10.54
CA ASP A 241 -14.96 18.00 10.86
C ASP A 241 -16.11 17.58 9.94
N PHE A 242 -15.78 17.14 8.73
CA PHE A 242 -16.72 16.61 7.74
C PHE A 242 -17.39 15.32 8.20
N VAL A 243 -16.74 14.53 9.08
CA VAL A 243 -17.38 13.38 9.71
C VAL A 243 -18.54 13.82 10.60
N GLY A 244 -18.32 14.86 11.41
CA GLY A 244 -19.35 15.40 12.30
C GLY A 244 -20.51 16.06 11.55
N ARG A 245 -20.23 16.76 10.44
CA ARG A 245 -21.28 17.28 9.55
C ARG A 245 -22.04 16.15 8.87
N GLY A 246 -21.33 15.17 8.32
CA GLY A 246 -21.91 13.96 7.72
C GLY A 246 -22.84 13.23 8.70
N TYR A 247 -22.40 12.99 9.94
CA TYR A 247 -23.22 12.36 10.97
C TYR A 247 -24.50 13.16 11.29
N ARG A 248 -24.42 14.49 11.39
CA ARG A 248 -25.61 15.33 11.61
C ARG A 248 -26.63 15.22 10.48
N ARG A 249 -26.15 15.08 9.24
CA ARG A 249 -26.97 14.95 8.03
C ARG A 249 -27.58 13.55 7.86
N LEU A 250 -26.79 12.51 8.10
CA LEU A 250 -27.13 11.12 7.77
C LEU A 250 -27.67 10.32 8.98
N GLY A 251 -27.39 10.76 10.21
CA GLY A 251 -27.74 10.04 11.43
C GLY A 251 -26.83 8.86 11.77
N HIS A 252 -25.90 8.49 10.88
CA HIS A 252 -24.90 7.44 11.09
C HIS A 252 -23.50 7.92 10.67
N VAL A 253 -22.47 7.22 11.16
CA VAL A 253 -21.06 7.59 10.92
C VAL A 253 -20.60 7.24 9.50
N SER A 254 -21.17 6.21 8.86
CA SER A 254 -20.81 5.86 7.48
C SER A 254 -21.07 7.03 6.51
N PRO A 255 -20.16 7.32 5.56
CA PRO A 255 -20.42 8.27 4.48
C PRO A 255 -21.34 7.70 3.38
N GLY A 256 -21.63 6.39 3.40
CA GLY A 256 -22.55 5.76 2.45
C GLY A 256 -22.02 5.62 1.02
N ILE A 257 -20.71 5.83 0.80
CA ILE A 257 -20.07 5.73 -0.52
C ILE A 257 -18.83 4.83 -0.50
N GLN A 258 -18.47 4.32 -1.67
CA GLN A 258 -17.16 3.77 -1.97
C GLN A 258 -16.34 4.82 -2.76
N LEU A 259 -15.04 4.89 -2.51
CA LEU A 259 -14.14 5.75 -3.27
C LEU A 259 -13.61 5.06 -4.54
N ASP A 260 -13.54 3.73 -4.49
CA ASP A 260 -13.00 2.87 -5.53
C ASP A 260 -13.86 1.62 -5.74
N ARG A 261 -13.57 0.89 -6.81
CA ARG A 261 -14.24 -0.38 -7.13
C ARG A 261 -13.25 -1.54 -7.20
N PRO A 262 -13.65 -2.75 -6.79
CA PRO A 262 -12.82 -3.92 -6.95
C PRO A 262 -12.63 -4.22 -8.43
N ALA A 263 -11.50 -4.83 -8.77
CA ALA A 263 -11.16 -5.22 -10.13
C ALA A 263 -10.78 -6.72 -10.15
N ARG A 264 -10.72 -7.28 -11.34
CA ARG A 264 -10.20 -8.62 -11.62
C ARG A 264 -9.77 -8.66 -13.07
N HIS A 265 -8.63 -9.22 -13.42
CA HIS A 265 -8.33 -9.58 -14.80
C HIS A 265 -8.57 -11.07 -15.05
N ALA A 266 -8.82 -11.46 -16.30
CA ALA A 266 -9.17 -12.84 -16.66
C ALA A 266 -8.05 -13.85 -16.29
N PHE A 267 -6.80 -13.41 -16.37
CA PHE A 267 -5.61 -14.21 -16.04
C PHE A 267 -5.22 -14.18 -14.57
N ASP A 268 -5.95 -13.45 -13.73
CA ASP A 268 -5.65 -13.37 -12.32
C ASP A 268 -6.01 -14.68 -11.61
N ARG A 269 -5.37 -14.90 -10.48
CA ARG A 269 -5.79 -15.89 -9.49
C ARG A 269 -6.23 -15.17 -8.22
N PRO A 270 -7.14 -15.75 -7.43
CA PRO A 270 -7.53 -15.18 -6.15
C PRO A 270 -6.32 -15.11 -5.21
N VAL A 271 -5.97 -13.90 -4.79
CA VAL A 271 -4.92 -13.57 -3.82
C VAL A 271 -5.54 -12.77 -2.67
N PHE A 272 -5.10 -13.05 -1.45
CA PHE A 272 -5.60 -12.41 -0.24
C PHE A 272 -4.54 -11.48 0.36
N GLY A 273 -4.90 -10.23 0.63
CA GLY A 273 -4.00 -9.32 1.34
C GLY A 273 -3.94 -9.66 2.82
N ILE A 274 -2.76 -9.56 3.45
CA ILE A 274 -2.60 -9.72 4.90
C ILE A 274 -1.89 -8.51 5.52
N CYS A 275 -2.41 -8.03 6.65
CA CYS A 275 -1.77 -6.99 7.46
C CYS A 275 -2.02 -7.24 8.94
N TRP A 276 -0.97 -7.60 9.67
CA TRP A 276 -1.03 -8.15 11.02
C TRP A 276 -0.71 -7.13 12.11
N ARG A 277 -0.21 -5.93 11.76
CA ARG A 277 0.10 -4.87 12.71
C ARG A 277 -0.43 -3.52 12.24
N GLY A 278 -1.09 -2.81 13.17
CA GLY A 278 -1.63 -1.47 12.97
C GLY A 278 -1.25 -0.50 14.09
N GLY A 279 -1.69 0.74 13.95
CA GLY A 279 -1.44 1.80 14.93
C GLY A 279 -0.04 2.43 14.85
N SER A 280 0.17 3.42 15.69
CA SER A 280 1.45 4.09 15.93
C SER A 280 1.84 3.92 17.41
N GLY A 281 3.05 4.33 17.81
CA GLY A 281 3.46 4.31 19.23
C GLY A 281 2.49 5.08 20.16
N GLN A 282 1.73 6.05 19.63
CA GLN A 282 0.71 6.79 20.38
C GLN A 282 -0.68 6.13 20.34
N ASN A 283 -0.90 5.14 19.46
CA ASN A 283 -2.19 4.52 19.16
C ASN A 283 -2.20 3.01 19.44
N ARG A 284 -1.85 2.62 20.67
CA ARG A 284 -2.08 1.26 21.20
C ARG A 284 -1.55 0.14 20.31
N ARG A 285 -0.32 0.30 19.82
CA ARG A 285 0.37 -0.67 18.95
C ARG A 285 0.35 -2.11 19.52
N GLU A 286 0.44 -2.26 20.84
CA GLU A 286 0.36 -3.56 21.52
C GLU A 286 -0.98 -4.29 21.25
N GLU A 287 -2.11 -3.59 21.24
CA GLU A 287 -3.43 -4.23 21.05
C GLU A 287 -3.63 -4.64 19.58
N ARG A 288 -3.21 -3.78 18.64
CA ARG A 288 -3.41 -3.91 17.19
C ARG A 288 -2.32 -4.75 16.49
N HIS A 289 -1.99 -5.90 17.05
CA HIS A 289 -0.90 -6.74 16.54
C HIS A 289 -1.18 -8.23 16.71
N ILE A 290 -1.02 -9.00 15.63
CA ILE A 290 -0.97 -10.46 15.63
C ILE A 290 0.46 -10.86 15.25
N PRO A 291 1.17 -11.71 16.01
CA PRO A 291 2.48 -12.19 15.60
C PRO A 291 2.39 -12.87 14.24
N LEU A 292 3.29 -12.52 13.31
CA LEU A 292 3.22 -12.99 11.92
C LEU A 292 3.16 -14.52 11.82
N ARG A 293 4.01 -15.25 12.56
CA ARG A 293 4.04 -16.72 12.55
C ARG A 293 2.68 -17.32 12.94
N PHE A 294 2.06 -16.79 14.00
CA PHE A 294 0.73 -17.24 14.43
C PHE A 294 -0.33 -16.96 13.36
N LEU A 295 -0.26 -15.81 12.67
CA LEU A 295 -1.18 -15.56 11.55
C LEU A 295 -0.97 -16.59 10.45
N LEU A 296 0.28 -16.85 10.02
CA LEU A 296 0.60 -17.80 8.96
C LEU A 296 0.14 -19.24 9.27
N ASP A 297 0.19 -19.65 10.54
CA ASP A 297 -0.29 -20.97 11.00
C ASP A 297 -1.81 -21.11 10.90
N LEU A 298 -2.55 -19.99 10.98
CA LEU A 298 -4.01 -19.97 10.84
C LEU A 298 -4.49 -19.88 9.39
N LEU A 299 -3.62 -19.48 8.47
CA LEU A 299 -3.96 -19.30 7.06
C LEU A 299 -4.09 -20.66 6.35
N PRO A 300 -5.15 -20.89 5.53
CA PRO A 300 -5.28 -22.08 4.69
C PRO A 300 -4.04 -22.37 3.81
N LEU A 301 -3.75 -23.65 3.58
CA LEU A 301 -2.57 -24.11 2.82
C LEU A 301 -2.70 -23.88 1.31
N ASP A 302 -3.91 -23.85 0.78
CA ASP A 302 -4.24 -23.63 -0.64
C ASP A 302 -4.44 -22.14 -0.99
N GLY A 303 -4.28 -21.25 0.01
CA GLY A 303 -4.35 -19.81 -0.17
C GLY A 303 -3.09 -19.21 -0.80
N ARG A 304 -3.24 -18.04 -1.40
CA ARG A 304 -2.13 -17.16 -1.79
C ARG A 304 -2.27 -15.83 -1.06
N TYR A 305 -1.16 -15.33 -0.52
CA TYR A 305 -1.18 -14.18 0.37
C TYR A 305 -0.19 -13.12 -0.07
N LEU A 306 -0.64 -11.86 -0.12
CA LEU A 306 0.22 -10.71 -0.41
C LEU A 306 0.37 -9.87 0.87
N ALA A 307 1.62 -9.62 1.27
CA ALA A 307 1.91 -8.87 2.48
C ALA A 307 1.71 -7.35 2.28
N PHE A 308 0.85 -6.74 3.10
CA PHE A 308 0.57 -5.30 3.12
C PHE A 308 1.08 -4.60 4.40
N GLN A 309 2.10 -5.14 5.06
CA GLN A 309 2.63 -4.54 6.28
C GLN A 309 3.56 -3.34 5.98
N PHE A 310 3.18 -2.14 6.43
CA PHE A 310 3.92 -0.91 6.11
C PHE A 310 5.31 -0.87 6.76
N ASP A 311 5.42 -1.30 8.02
CA ASP A 311 6.67 -1.35 8.77
C ASP A 311 7.28 -2.76 8.74
N LEU A 312 7.21 -3.44 7.58
CA LEU A 312 7.75 -4.78 7.37
C LEU A 312 9.26 -4.83 7.69
N THR A 313 9.63 -5.66 8.65
CA THR A 313 11.02 -5.89 9.03
C THR A 313 11.71 -6.91 8.12
N GLU A 314 13.04 -6.90 8.11
CA GLU A 314 13.84 -7.87 7.34
C GLU A 314 13.64 -9.31 7.85
N GLU A 315 13.41 -9.50 9.15
CA GLU A 315 13.10 -10.82 9.71
C GLU A 315 11.73 -11.33 9.22
N GLU A 316 10.70 -10.49 9.29
CA GLU A 316 9.36 -10.82 8.76
C GLU A 316 9.41 -11.10 7.25
N ARG A 317 10.20 -10.33 6.50
CA ARG A 317 10.43 -10.57 5.06
C ARG A 317 10.98 -11.97 4.82
N LYS A 318 12.00 -12.40 5.58
CA LYS A 318 12.57 -13.76 5.46
C LYS A 318 11.55 -14.84 5.79
N ILE A 319 10.70 -14.62 6.79
CA ILE A 319 9.61 -15.55 7.15
C ILE A 319 8.63 -15.68 5.98
N LEU A 320 8.20 -14.57 5.38
CA LEU A 320 7.29 -14.57 4.23
C LEU A 320 7.91 -15.23 3.01
N GLN A 321 9.18 -14.96 2.71
CA GLN A 321 9.90 -15.56 1.58
C GLN A 321 10.12 -17.07 1.74
N ALA A 322 10.13 -17.57 2.97
CA ALA A 322 10.22 -19.00 3.25
C ALA A 322 8.87 -19.73 3.11
N ASP A 323 7.74 -19.01 3.14
CA ASP A 323 6.41 -19.57 2.96
C ASP A 323 5.99 -19.51 1.48
N PRO A 324 5.82 -20.64 0.77
CA PRO A 324 5.52 -20.66 -0.66
C PRO A 324 4.14 -20.10 -1.02
N ARG A 325 3.29 -19.82 -0.03
CA ARG A 325 1.97 -19.20 -0.18
C ARG A 325 2.05 -17.67 -0.18
N CYS A 326 3.15 -17.10 0.30
CA CYS A 326 3.29 -15.67 0.55
C CYS A 326 4.13 -14.96 -0.51
N GLU A 327 3.70 -13.74 -0.83
CA GLU A 327 4.41 -12.82 -1.70
C GLU A 327 4.60 -11.48 -0.99
N VAL A 328 5.68 -10.77 -1.34
CA VAL A 328 5.92 -9.40 -0.92
C VAL A 328 5.85 -8.51 -2.17
N PRO A 329 5.12 -7.38 -2.15
CA PRO A 329 5.07 -6.47 -3.29
C PRO A 329 6.45 -6.07 -3.80
N LEU A 330 6.60 -5.92 -5.12
CA LEU A 330 7.85 -5.48 -5.78
C LEU A 330 8.07 -3.96 -5.63
N ALA A 331 7.41 -3.34 -4.66
CA ALA A 331 7.26 -1.91 -4.48
C ALA A 331 7.23 -1.56 -2.99
N ASP A 332 7.77 -0.40 -2.64
CA ASP A 332 7.58 0.17 -1.30
C ASP A 332 6.17 0.74 -1.15
N ILE A 333 5.30 -0.02 -0.49
CA ILE A 333 3.89 0.30 -0.27
C ILE A 333 3.66 1.54 0.62
N THR A 334 4.71 2.08 1.25
CA THR A 334 4.63 3.25 2.13
C THR A 334 4.73 4.59 1.38
N THR A 335 5.23 4.55 0.14
CA THR A 335 5.59 5.75 -0.63
C THR A 335 4.39 6.37 -1.35
N ASP A 336 3.59 5.54 -2.01
CA ASP A 336 2.46 5.96 -2.83
C ASP A 336 1.18 5.22 -2.43
N PRO A 337 0.24 5.88 -1.75
CA PRO A 337 -1.02 5.25 -1.37
C PRO A 337 -1.90 4.86 -2.58
N ILE A 338 -1.74 5.51 -3.74
CA ILE A 338 -2.49 5.14 -4.96
C ILE A 338 -2.02 3.78 -5.46
N ALA A 339 -0.71 3.60 -5.57
CA ALA A 339 -0.13 2.31 -5.93
C ALA A 339 -0.61 1.19 -4.98
N THR A 340 -0.66 1.45 -3.67
CA THR A 340 -1.18 0.49 -2.68
C THR A 340 -2.65 0.16 -2.87
N ILE A 341 -3.49 1.15 -3.15
CA ILE A 341 -4.92 0.93 -3.47
C ILE A 341 -5.07 0.10 -4.74
N ASP A 342 -4.32 0.40 -5.81
CA ASP A 342 -4.37 -0.34 -7.07
C ASP A 342 -3.84 -1.78 -6.94
N MET A 343 -3.01 -2.08 -5.92
CA MET A 343 -2.66 -3.45 -5.53
C MET A 343 -3.76 -4.16 -4.72
N ILE A 344 -4.58 -3.41 -3.97
CA ILE A 344 -5.65 -3.96 -3.12
C ILE A 344 -6.90 -4.28 -3.94
N ARG A 345 -7.26 -3.43 -4.91
CA ARG A 345 -8.49 -3.57 -5.72
C ARG A 345 -8.66 -4.94 -6.40
N PRO A 346 -7.59 -5.61 -6.90
CA PRO A 346 -7.69 -6.93 -7.52
C PRO A 346 -7.84 -8.11 -6.54
N LEU A 347 -7.62 -7.90 -5.23
CA LEU A 347 -7.58 -8.99 -4.25
C LEU A 347 -8.94 -9.68 -4.10
N ALA A 348 -8.91 -10.98 -3.79
CA ALA A 348 -10.09 -11.74 -3.40
C ALA A 348 -10.67 -11.21 -2.08
N GLY A 349 -9.80 -10.90 -1.13
CA GLY A 349 -10.14 -10.19 0.09
C GLY A 349 -8.89 -9.69 0.83
N MET A 350 -9.11 -8.91 1.89
CA MET A 350 -8.08 -8.40 2.80
C MET A 350 -8.33 -8.92 4.22
N ILE A 351 -7.32 -9.52 4.85
CA ILE A 351 -7.34 -9.91 6.27
C ILE A 351 -6.48 -8.90 7.02
N SER A 352 -7.09 -8.10 7.88
CA SER A 352 -6.36 -7.00 8.51
C SER A 352 -6.85 -6.68 9.91
N VAL A 353 -5.90 -6.33 10.78
CA VAL A 353 -6.19 -5.53 11.98
C VAL A 353 -6.53 -4.08 11.59
N ASP A 354 -7.15 -3.31 12.49
CA ASP A 354 -7.48 -1.89 12.28
C ASP A 354 -6.24 -1.05 11.85
N SER A 355 -6.15 -0.81 10.54
CA SER A 355 -4.99 -0.23 9.82
C SER A 355 -5.42 0.57 8.59
N ALA A 356 -4.49 1.28 7.95
CA ALA A 356 -4.79 2.01 6.71
C ALA A 356 -5.24 1.08 5.55
N ASN A 357 -4.70 -0.15 5.49
CA ASN A 357 -5.03 -1.12 4.43
C ASN A 357 -6.48 -1.60 4.50
N TRP A 358 -7.01 -1.72 5.73
CA TRP A 358 -8.43 -1.98 5.95
C TRP A 358 -9.28 -0.86 5.33
N HIS A 359 -8.96 0.41 5.59
CA HIS A 359 -9.71 1.52 5.01
C HIS A 359 -9.61 1.52 3.48
N MET A 360 -8.45 1.21 2.91
CA MET A 360 -8.27 1.07 1.46
C MET A 360 -9.15 -0.04 0.88
N ALA A 361 -9.16 -1.24 1.51
CA ALA A 361 -10.02 -2.34 1.08
C ALA A 361 -11.51 -2.00 1.23
N GLY A 362 -11.88 -1.42 2.37
CA GLY A 362 -13.21 -0.95 2.72
C GLY A 362 -13.79 0.02 1.69
N PHE A 363 -13.07 1.10 1.40
CA PHE A 363 -13.49 2.09 0.42
C PHE A 363 -13.32 1.67 -1.04
N SER A 364 -12.61 0.56 -1.31
CA SER A 364 -12.50 -0.04 -2.64
C SER A 364 -13.54 -1.14 -2.91
N GLY A 365 -14.42 -1.44 -1.94
CA GLY A 365 -15.40 -2.53 -2.08
C GLY A 365 -14.78 -3.94 -2.08
N VAL A 366 -13.51 -4.07 -1.68
CA VAL A 366 -12.84 -5.38 -1.55
C VAL A 366 -13.33 -6.03 -0.25
N PRO A 367 -13.72 -7.32 -0.26
CA PRO A 367 -14.10 -8.03 0.96
C PRO A 367 -13.02 -7.94 2.02
N LEU A 368 -13.43 -7.72 3.27
CA LEU A 368 -12.52 -7.44 4.37
C LEU A 368 -12.84 -8.35 5.55
N LEU A 369 -11.89 -9.17 5.98
CA LEU A 369 -11.90 -9.82 7.28
C LEU A 369 -11.27 -8.87 8.30
N ALA A 370 -12.15 -8.18 9.00
CA ALA A 370 -11.86 -7.15 9.98
C ALA A 370 -11.51 -7.81 11.31
N VAL A 371 -10.21 -8.01 11.59
CA VAL A 371 -9.76 -8.58 12.87
C VAL A 371 -9.75 -7.48 13.93
N MET A 372 -10.83 -7.43 14.69
CA MET A 372 -11.16 -6.36 15.59
C MET A 372 -10.49 -6.54 16.95
N ASN A 373 -9.90 -5.46 17.44
CA ASN A 373 -9.22 -5.43 18.73
C ASN A 373 -10.22 -5.22 19.86
N ARG A 374 -9.86 -5.62 21.09
CA ARG A 374 -10.70 -5.43 22.28
C ARG A 374 -11.15 -3.98 22.47
N THR A 375 -10.24 -3.02 22.26
CA THR A 375 -10.60 -1.61 22.18
C THR A 375 -10.68 -1.18 20.72
N THR A 376 -11.89 -0.91 20.26
CA THR A 376 -12.19 -0.59 18.86
C THR A 376 -12.20 0.89 18.62
N HIS A 377 -11.76 1.36 17.45
CA HIS A 377 -11.95 2.76 17.13
C HIS A 377 -13.44 3.16 17.10
N TRP A 378 -13.74 4.43 17.35
CA TRP A 378 -15.13 4.92 17.45
C TRP A 378 -15.90 4.91 16.13
N PHE A 379 -15.22 4.72 14.99
CA PHE A 379 -15.83 4.58 13.67
C PHE A 379 -16.79 3.39 13.60
N TRP A 380 -16.48 2.32 14.34
CA TRP A 380 -17.12 1.00 14.23
C TRP A 380 -18.38 0.86 15.10
N GLY A 381 -18.87 1.97 15.66
CA GLY A 381 -20.10 2.00 16.44
C GLY A 381 -20.04 1.20 17.77
N PRO A 382 -21.18 1.10 18.47
CA PRO A 382 -21.28 0.39 19.76
C PRO A 382 -21.10 -1.12 19.63
N GLU A 383 -21.54 -1.69 18.51
CA GLU A 383 -21.43 -3.13 18.21
C GLU A 383 -20.04 -3.55 17.72
N ARG A 384 -19.12 -2.58 17.56
CA ARG A 384 -17.72 -2.85 17.22
C ARG A 384 -17.58 -3.56 15.87
N ASP A 385 -18.41 -3.19 14.92
CA ASP A 385 -18.54 -3.89 13.64
C ASP A 385 -18.08 -2.98 12.48
N ALA A 386 -17.10 -3.47 11.72
CA ALA A 386 -16.62 -2.84 10.50
C ALA A 386 -17.74 -2.63 9.47
N ALA A 387 -18.75 -3.50 9.46
CA ALA A 387 -19.86 -3.46 8.52
C ALA A 387 -20.72 -2.19 8.66
N THR A 388 -20.64 -1.50 9.81
CA THR A 388 -21.33 -0.20 10.01
C THR A 388 -20.82 0.89 9.07
N VAL A 389 -19.62 0.74 8.51
CA VAL A 389 -19.02 1.65 7.52
C VAL A 389 -18.80 0.95 6.19
N PHE A 390 -18.31 -0.29 6.21
CA PHE A 390 -17.93 -1.06 5.03
C PHE A 390 -18.84 -2.29 4.89
N PRO A 391 -19.93 -2.21 4.12
CA PRO A 391 -20.94 -3.28 4.06
C PRO A 391 -20.40 -4.67 3.70
N GLN A 392 -19.27 -4.74 3.00
CA GLN A 392 -18.62 -5.99 2.60
C GLN A 392 -17.66 -6.58 3.66
N ALA A 393 -17.54 -5.95 4.83
CA ALA A 393 -16.65 -6.41 5.88
C ALA A 393 -17.31 -7.49 6.74
N ARG A 394 -16.52 -8.50 7.12
CA ARG A 394 -16.85 -9.45 8.19
C ARG A 394 -15.95 -9.16 9.38
N THR A 395 -16.56 -8.81 10.50
CA THR A 395 -15.81 -8.55 11.73
C THR A 395 -15.64 -9.82 12.54
N LEU A 396 -14.39 -10.13 12.92
CA LEU A 396 -14.07 -11.14 13.92
C LEU A 396 -13.36 -10.47 15.08
N ARG A 397 -13.74 -10.78 16.31
CA ARG A 397 -12.91 -10.41 17.46
C ARG A 397 -11.63 -11.24 17.42
N LYS A 398 -10.54 -10.66 17.91
CA LYS A 398 -9.22 -11.32 17.89
C LYS A 398 -9.22 -12.67 18.61
N GLU A 399 -10.02 -12.81 19.67
CA GLU A 399 -10.22 -14.06 20.42
C GLU A 399 -10.97 -15.15 19.64
N ASP A 400 -11.76 -14.77 18.64
CA ASP A 400 -12.52 -15.69 17.79
C ASP A 400 -11.75 -16.07 16.50
N LEU A 401 -10.56 -15.49 16.30
CA LEU A 401 -9.74 -15.74 15.12
C LEU A 401 -9.19 -17.18 15.16
N SER A 402 -9.62 -17.98 14.17
CA SER A 402 -9.23 -19.39 14.06
C SER A 402 -9.09 -19.79 12.58
N ALA A 403 -8.35 -20.87 12.31
CA ALA A 403 -8.16 -21.37 10.95
C ALA A 403 -9.51 -21.71 10.26
N PRO A 404 -10.49 -22.37 10.91
CA PRO A 404 -11.80 -22.62 10.30
C PRO A 404 -12.57 -21.34 9.96
N ALA A 405 -12.50 -20.31 10.82
CA ALA A 405 -13.18 -19.05 10.58
C ALA A 405 -12.58 -18.28 9.39
N ILE A 406 -11.25 -18.30 9.26
CA ILE A 406 -10.55 -17.70 8.11
C ILE A 406 -10.89 -18.49 6.82
N ALA A 407 -10.82 -19.83 6.87
CA ALA A 407 -11.12 -20.69 5.74
C ALA A 407 -12.54 -20.47 5.19
N ALA A 408 -13.55 -20.49 6.06
CA ALA A 408 -14.94 -20.26 5.66
C ALA A 408 -15.14 -18.91 4.97
N TRP A 409 -14.54 -17.84 5.52
CA TRP A 409 -14.59 -16.53 4.89
C TRP A 409 -13.82 -16.47 3.55
N MET A 410 -12.68 -17.15 3.45
CA MET A 410 -11.91 -17.22 2.21
C MET A 410 -12.64 -17.95 1.10
N ASP A 411 -13.38 -19.02 1.41
CA ASP A 411 -14.16 -19.77 0.42
C ASP A 411 -15.29 -18.92 -0.16
N GLU A 412 -16.04 -18.24 0.71
CA GLU A 412 -17.10 -17.33 0.29
C GLU A 412 -16.57 -16.18 -0.58
N THR A 413 -15.46 -15.56 -0.17
CA THR A 413 -14.89 -14.41 -0.89
C THR A 413 -14.17 -14.82 -2.17
N ARG A 414 -13.65 -16.05 -2.26
CA ARG A 414 -13.12 -16.63 -3.49
C ARG A 414 -14.24 -16.82 -4.52
N ALA A 415 -15.39 -17.34 -4.11
CA ALA A 415 -16.56 -17.47 -4.98
C ALA A 415 -17.03 -16.08 -5.47
N ALA A 416 -17.13 -15.11 -4.55
CA ALA A 416 -17.48 -13.74 -4.89
C ALA A 416 -16.47 -13.10 -5.86
N TRP A 417 -15.17 -13.38 -5.70
CA TRP A 417 -14.11 -12.91 -6.60
C TRP A 417 -14.20 -13.53 -7.99
N GLN A 418 -14.44 -14.84 -8.09
CA GLN A 418 -14.65 -15.53 -9.37
C GLN A 418 -15.86 -14.98 -10.14
N ALA A 419 -16.92 -14.60 -9.42
CA ALA A 419 -18.11 -13.99 -9.99
C ALA A 419 -17.91 -12.52 -10.45
N ARG A 420 -16.80 -11.86 -10.06
CA ARG A 420 -16.51 -10.49 -10.52
C ARG A 420 -16.26 -10.50 -12.04
N PRO A 421 -16.89 -9.58 -12.80
CA PRO A 421 -16.57 -9.40 -14.21
C PRO A 421 -15.09 -9.12 -14.39
N ALA A 422 -14.46 -9.79 -15.36
CA ALA A 422 -13.08 -9.48 -15.71
C ALA A 422 -13.03 -8.09 -16.37
N ALA A 423 -12.15 -7.23 -15.86
CA ALA A 423 -11.78 -5.98 -16.48
C ALA A 423 -11.19 -6.27 -17.86
N LEU A 424 -11.74 -5.59 -18.86
CA LEU A 424 -11.30 -5.70 -20.24
C LEU A 424 -9.89 -5.13 -20.40
N LEU A 425 -9.09 -5.82 -21.23
CA LEU A 425 -7.91 -5.28 -21.86
C LEU A 425 -8.17 -5.35 -23.38
N PRO A 426 -7.86 -4.32 -24.17
CA PRO A 426 -7.53 -2.95 -23.76
C PRO A 426 -8.70 -2.22 -23.05
N LEU A 427 -8.40 -1.07 -22.42
CA LEU A 427 -9.42 -0.29 -21.72
C LEU A 427 -10.39 0.36 -22.73
N PRO A 428 -11.72 0.15 -22.61
CA PRO A 428 -12.69 0.52 -23.66
C PRO A 428 -12.86 2.03 -23.87
N HIS A 429 -12.57 2.84 -22.85
CA HIS A 429 -12.76 4.30 -22.90
C HIS A 429 -11.58 5.06 -23.52
N VAL A 430 -10.54 4.35 -23.94
CA VAL A 430 -9.32 4.95 -24.45
C VAL A 430 -8.97 4.23 -25.74
N ALA A 431 -9.25 4.83 -26.88
CA ALA A 431 -8.85 4.23 -28.15
C ALA A 431 -7.32 4.31 -28.27
N ALA A 432 -6.67 3.21 -28.68
CA ALA A 432 -5.24 3.23 -28.94
C ALA A 432 -4.82 4.40 -29.84
N PRO A 433 -5.51 4.76 -30.96
CA PRO A 433 -5.15 5.91 -31.78
C PRO A 433 -5.09 7.26 -31.03
N ASP A 434 -5.91 7.44 -29.99
CA ASP A 434 -6.06 8.70 -29.25
C ASP A 434 -5.04 8.86 -28.11
N LEU A 435 -4.33 7.79 -27.75
CA LEU A 435 -3.26 7.86 -26.76
C LEU A 435 -1.97 8.45 -27.34
N PRO A 436 -1.21 9.23 -26.55
CA PRO A 436 0.10 9.70 -26.97
C PRO A 436 1.03 8.50 -27.22
N ALA A 437 1.94 8.62 -28.18
CA ALA A 437 2.79 7.51 -28.61
C ALA A 437 3.56 6.79 -27.47
N PRO A 438 4.07 7.48 -26.41
CA PRO A 438 4.64 6.84 -25.22
C PRO A 438 3.71 5.86 -24.50
N ALA A 439 2.40 6.08 -24.52
CA ALA A 439 1.43 5.27 -23.77
C ALA A 439 1.01 3.99 -24.50
N ARG A 440 1.58 3.72 -25.68
CA ARG A 440 1.18 2.61 -26.57
C ARG A 440 2.41 1.80 -26.98
N PRO A 441 3.04 1.02 -26.08
CA PRO A 441 4.18 0.21 -26.48
C PRO A 441 3.80 -0.91 -27.42
N LEU A 442 4.75 -1.27 -28.29
CA LEU A 442 4.78 -2.56 -28.97
C LEU A 442 5.66 -3.54 -28.19
N PHE A 443 5.08 -4.62 -27.67
CA PHE A 443 5.84 -5.69 -27.03
C PHE A 443 6.03 -6.88 -27.96
N VAL A 444 7.27 -7.16 -28.36
CA VAL A 444 7.60 -8.31 -29.23
C VAL A 444 8.14 -9.44 -28.36
N THR A 445 7.48 -10.59 -28.38
CA THR A 445 7.87 -11.75 -27.57
C THR A 445 7.62 -13.07 -28.30
N GLY A 446 7.91 -14.18 -27.66
CA GLY A 446 7.89 -15.53 -28.20
C GLY A 446 8.92 -16.40 -27.51
N LEU A 447 9.04 -17.66 -27.95
CA LEU A 447 10.13 -18.54 -27.51
C LEU A 447 11.49 -17.89 -27.81
N PRO A 448 12.52 -18.06 -26.96
CA PRO A 448 13.88 -17.75 -27.38
C PRO A 448 14.20 -18.51 -28.66
N ARG A 449 14.93 -17.85 -29.59
CA ARG A 449 15.31 -18.42 -30.90
C ARG A 449 14.15 -18.66 -31.90
N SER A 450 12.98 -18.05 -31.66
CA SER A 450 11.84 -18.04 -32.59
C SER A 450 11.89 -16.99 -33.70
N GLY A 451 12.96 -16.18 -33.82
CA GLY A 451 13.05 -15.13 -34.84
C GLY A 451 12.55 -13.74 -34.40
N THR A 452 12.29 -13.53 -33.10
CA THR A 452 11.90 -12.22 -32.55
C THR A 452 12.87 -11.07 -32.90
N SER A 453 14.17 -11.33 -33.00
CA SER A 453 15.17 -10.30 -33.37
C SER A 453 14.99 -9.81 -34.82
N LEU A 454 14.67 -10.72 -35.77
CA LEU A 454 14.42 -10.38 -37.17
C LEU A 454 13.20 -9.47 -37.29
N VAL A 455 12.08 -9.89 -36.70
CA VAL A 455 10.83 -9.12 -36.70
C VAL A 455 11.05 -7.72 -36.09
N MET A 456 11.77 -7.65 -34.96
CA MET A 456 12.06 -6.37 -34.30
C MET A 456 12.90 -5.44 -35.18
N ARG A 457 13.91 -5.97 -35.89
CA ARG A 457 14.74 -5.18 -36.82
C ARG A 457 13.91 -4.65 -37.99
N MET A 458 13.03 -5.47 -38.55
CA MET A 458 12.15 -5.03 -39.64
C MET A 458 11.23 -3.91 -39.18
N LEU A 459 10.62 -4.03 -38.00
CA LEU A 459 9.76 -3.00 -37.40
C LEU A 459 10.51 -1.70 -37.08
N ALA A 460 11.78 -1.78 -36.64
CA ALA A 460 12.62 -0.60 -36.51
C ALA A 460 12.83 0.11 -37.85
N GLY A 461 13.01 -0.65 -38.93
CA GLY A 461 13.07 -0.13 -40.30
C GLY A 461 11.78 0.53 -40.78
N GLN A 462 10.64 0.29 -40.12
CA GLN A 462 9.35 0.93 -40.36
C GLN A 462 9.14 2.20 -39.50
N GLY A 463 10.13 2.61 -38.69
CA GLY A 463 10.08 3.80 -37.86
C GLY A 463 9.72 3.58 -36.38
N LEU A 464 9.71 2.33 -35.91
CA LEU A 464 9.52 2.03 -34.48
C LEU A 464 10.77 2.41 -33.67
N TRP A 465 10.60 3.22 -32.61
CA TRP A 465 11.72 3.61 -31.76
C TRP A 465 12.10 2.47 -30.79
N LEU A 466 13.40 2.13 -30.74
CA LEU A 466 13.91 1.05 -29.89
C LEU A 466 14.88 1.50 -28.78
N GLY A 467 15.42 2.72 -28.88
CA GLY A 467 16.54 3.18 -28.07
C GLY A 467 17.83 2.39 -28.35
N GLU A 468 18.74 2.36 -27.37
CA GLU A 468 19.99 1.60 -27.48
C GLU A 468 19.73 0.09 -27.33
N THR A 469 19.99 -0.69 -28.39
CA THR A 469 19.75 -2.15 -28.39
C THR A 469 21.01 -2.97 -28.14
N ILE A 470 20.84 -4.18 -27.60
CA ILE A 470 21.94 -5.14 -27.43
C ILE A 470 22.59 -5.49 -28.80
N PRO A 471 23.91 -5.29 -28.94
CA PRO A 471 24.63 -5.52 -30.19
C PRO A 471 24.73 -7.01 -30.53
N GLY A 472 25.10 -7.30 -31.76
CA GLY A 472 25.28 -8.66 -32.25
C GLY A 472 26.47 -9.38 -31.65
N ASN A 473 26.43 -10.70 -31.77
CA ASN A 473 27.54 -11.61 -31.43
C ASN A 473 27.53 -12.81 -32.38
N VAL A 474 28.40 -13.79 -32.15
CA VAL A 474 28.50 -15.01 -32.99
C VAL A 474 27.18 -15.78 -33.13
N ASP A 475 26.30 -15.74 -32.13
CA ASP A 475 25.00 -16.44 -32.18
C ASP A 475 23.90 -15.66 -32.92
N ASN A 476 24.12 -14.36 -33.16
CA ASN A 476 23.18 -13.43 -33.80
C ASN A 476 23.93 -12.14 -34.23
N PRO A 477 24.63 -12.15 -35.38
CA PRO A 477 25.53 -11.08 -35.79
C PRO A 477 24.84 -9.72 -35.99
N GLU A 478 23.56 -9.72 -36.35
CA GLU A 478 22.78 -8.52 -36.67
C GLU A 478 22.20 -7.83 -35.42
N GLY A 479 22.46 -8.37 -34.23
CA GLY A 479 21.98 -7.80 -32.96
C GLY A 479 20.63 -8.35 -32.51
N TYR A 480 20.36 -8.18 -31.21
CA TYR A 480 19.21 -8.81 -30.55
C TYR A 480 17.95 -7.94 -30.55
N GLY A 481 18.06 -6.64 -30.83
CA GLY A 481 16.91 -5.72 -30.82
C GLY A 481 16.25 -5.52 -29.43
N GLU A 482 16.84 -6.09 -28.38
CA GLU A 482 16.44 -5.87 -26.98
C GLU A 482 16.97 -4.51 -26.53
N ASN A 483 16.10 -3.63 -26.01
CA ASN A 483 16.56 -2.37 -25.39
C ASN A 483 17.44 -2.70 -24.18
N ARG A 484 18.69 -2.24 -24.20
CA ARG A 484 19.72 -2.56 -23.21
C ARG A 484 19.33 -2.06 -21.81
N ALA A 485 18.92 -0.80 -21.70
CA ALA A 485 18.60 -0.21 -20.39
C ALA A 485 17.37 -0.87 -19.76
N LEU A 486 16.29 -1.08 -20.52
CA LEU A 486 15.10 -1.79 -20.02
C LEU A 486 15.43 -3.22 -19.57
N ARG A 487 16.25 -3.93 -20.34
CA ARG A 487 16.68 -5.30 -20.01
C ARG A 487 17.51 -5.36 -18.73
N GLU A 488 18.55 -4.55 -18.63
CA GLU A 488 19.51 -4.60 -17.52
C GLU A 488 18.99 -3.94 -16.24
N THR A 489 18.16 -2.89 -16.35
CA THR A 489 17.73 -2.09 -15.18
C THR A 489 16.29 -2.36 -14.73
N ARG A 490 15.48 -3.07 -15.53
CA ARG A 490 14.09 -3.41 -15.18
C ARG A 490 13.88 -4.92 -15.21
N LEU A 491 14.01 -5.52 -16.38
CA LEU A 491 13.57 -6.89 -16.60
C LEU A 491 14.40 -7.93 -15.81
N LYS A 492 15.73 -7.83 -15.85
CA LYS A 492 16.62 -8.74 -15.10
C LYS A 492 16.47 -8.61 -13.58
N PRO A 493 16.51 -7.39 -12.99
CA PRO A 493 16.25 -7.22 -11.56
C PRO A 493 14.88 -7.75 -11.11
N LEU A 494 13.83 -7.62 -11.95
CA LEU A 494 12.52 -8.20 -11.64
C LEU A 494 12.59 -9.73 -11.54
N LEU A 495 13.26 -10.40 -12.48
CA LEU A 495 13.43 -11.86 -12.42
C LEU A 495 14.25 -12.29 -11.19
N GLU A 496 15.35 -11.59 -10.89
CA GLU A 496 16.17 -11.87 -9.72
C GLU A 496 15.37 -11.73 -8.42
N HIS A 497 14.55 -10.68 -8.31
CA HIS A 497 13.70 -10.48 -7.13
C HIS A 497 12.65 -11.58 -6.96
N LEU A 498 12.18 -12.16 -8.07
CA LEU A 498 11.28 -13.32 -8.09
C LEU A 498 11.99 -14.65 -7.80
N GLY A 499 13.30 -14.63 -7.51
CA GLY A 499 14.11 -15.83 -7.36
C GLY A 499 14.32 -16.62 -8.65
N ALA A 500 14.03 -16.00 -9.80
CA ALA A 500 14.22 -16.58 -11.11
C ALA A 500 15.58 -16.22 -11.70
N ASP A 501 16.02 -17.01 -12.69
CA ASP A 501 17.23 -16.69 -13.44
C ASP A 501 17.02 -15.41 -14.28
N PRO A 502 17.87 -14.37 -14.14
CA PRO A 502 17.80 -13.16 -14.94
C PRO A 502 17.94 -13.40 -16.45
N ARG A 503 18.53 -14.53 -16.85
CA ARG A 503 18.60 -14.94 -18.27
C ARG A 503 17.33 -15.63 -18.76
N GLY A 504 16.39 -15.93 -17.86
CA GLY A 504 15.10 -16.54 -18.16
C GLY A 504 15.21 -17.99 -18.63
N VAL A 505 16.19 -18.73 -18.11
CA VAL A 505 16.43 -20.14 -18.46
C VAL A 505 15.98 -21.07 -17.34
N ALA A 506 16.65 -21.04 -16.18
CA ALA A 506 16.29 -21.89 -15.03
C ALA A 506 16.88 -21.37 -13.70
N PRO A 507 16.08 -21.26 -12.62
CA PRO A 507 14.64 -21.52 -12.56
C PRO A 507 13.82 -20.40 -13.23
N LEU A 508 12.64 -20.76 -13.75
CA LEU A 508 11.67 -19.81 -14.31
C LEU A 508 10.74 -19.26 -13.20
N PRO A 509 10.22 -18.02 -13.33
CA PRO A 509 9.29 -17.47 -12.36
C PRO A 509 7.92 -18.16 -12.44
N ARG A 510 7.20 -18.18 -11.31
CA ARG A 510 5.80 -18.61 -11.24
C ARG A 510 4.89 -17.49 -11.76
N THR A 511 4.48 -17.58 -13.03
CA THR A 511 3.73 -16.51 -13.71
C THR A 511 2.35 -16.27 -13.10
N GLU A 512 1.76 -17.29 -12.48
CA GLU A 512 0.49 -17.23 -11.76
C GLU A 512 0.59 -16.64 -10.34
N ALA A 513 1.81 -16.33 -9.88
CA ALA A 513 2.16 -15.86 -8.55
C ALA A 513 3.16 -14.69 -8.66
N LEU A 514 2.87 -13.77 -9.59
CA LEU A 514 3.68 -12.56 -9.78
C LEU A 514 3.20 -11.46 -8.83
N PRO A 515 4.00 -11.07 -7.82
CA PRO A 515 3.67 -9.93 -6.99
C PRO A 515 3.52 -8.66 -7.83
N PRO A 516 2.60 -7.76 -7.46
CA PRO A 516 2.37 -6.54 -8.22
C PRO A 516 3.59 -5.62 -8.24
N CYS A 517 3.76 -4.91 -9.36
CA CYS A 517 4.80 -3.91 -9.58
C CYS A 517 4.19 -2.61 -10.17
N PRO A 518 3.48 -1.81 -9.34
CA PRO A 518 2.74 -0.63 -9.82
C PRO A 518 3.63 0.46 -10.45
N GLN A 519 4.92 0.52 -10.10
CA GLN A 519 5.86 1.49 -10.67
C GLN A 519 6.43 1.07 -12.03
N LEU A 520 6.14 -0.14 -12.52
CA LEU A 520 6.74 -0.68 -13.74
C LEU A 520 6.58 0.26 -14.93
N ALA A 521 5.36 0.73 -15.19
CA ALA A 521 5.09 1.64 -16.30
C ALA A 521 5.89 2.95 -16.18
N ALA A 522 5.82 3.60 -15.02
CA ALA A 522 6.52 4.86 -14.76
C ALA A 522 8.04 4.71 -14.90
N GLN A 523 8.61 3.62 -14.38
CA GLN A 523 10.04 3.33 -14.46
C GLN A 523 10.51 3.02 -15.88
N MET A 524 9.71 2.33 -16.69
CA MET A 524 10.03 2.08 -18.10
C MET A 524 9.94 3.37 -18.92
N LEU A 525 8.86 4.15 -18.73
CA LEU A 525 8.68 5.44 -19.39
C LEU A 525 9.79 6.43 -19.03
N GLN A 526 10.26 6.42 -17.78
CA GLN A 526 11.43 7.21 -17.40
C GLN A 526 12.67 6.75 -18.16
N THR A 527 12.96 5.45 -18.18
CA THR A 527 14.13 4.90 -18.89
C THR A 527 14.15 5.25 -20.37
N ILE A 528 13.02 5.20 -21.08
CA ILE A 528 13.00 5.55 -22.51
C ILE A 528 13.16 7.07 -22.73
N ARG A 529 12.62 7.90 -21.83
CA ARG A 529 12.83 9.36 -21.87
C ARG A 529 14.30 9.71 -21.65
N ASP A 530 14.96 9.04 -20.71
CA ASP A 530 16.39 9.22 -20.43
C ASP A 530 17.27 8.83 -21.64
N GLN A 531 16.77 7.95 -22.52
CA GLN A 531 17.40 7.59 -23.80
C GLN A 531 17.03 8.52 -24.97
N GLY A 532 16.29 9.60 -24.72
CA GLY A 532 15.96 10.61 -25.72
C GLY A 532 14.67 10.35 -26.51
N HIS A 533 13.75 9.52 -26.00
CA HIS A 533 12.41 9.41 -26.61
C HIS A 533 11.64 10.74 -26.47
N ASP A 534 11.21 11.31 -27.60
CA ASP A 534 10.61 12.64 -27.70
C ASP A 534 9.08 12.66 -27.53
N GLY A 535 8.47 11.49 -27.35
CA GLY A 535 7.03 11.32 -27.21
C GLY A 535 6.22 11.39 -28.50
N ARG A 536 6.85 11.49 -29.67
CA ARG A 536 6.15 11.61 -30.96
C ARG A 536 6.02 10.29 -31.70
N THR A 537 7.04 9.44 -31.59
CA THR A 537 7.08 8.13 -32.27
C THR A 537 6.63 7.00 -31.35
N PRO A 538 5.97 5.96 -31.85
CA PRO A 538 5.70 4.76 -31.05
C PRO A 538 7.03 4.08 -30.69
N TRP A 539 7.06 3.42 -29.54
CA TRP A 539 8.23 2.69 -29.07
C TRP A 539 7.96 1.20 -28.95
N GLY A 540 9.00 0.41 -29.11
CA GLY A 540 8.96 -1.04 -29.01
C GLY A 540 9.92 -1.57 -27.96
N TYR A 541 9.53 -2.66 -27.30
CA TYR A 541 10.44 -3.45 -26.49
C TYR A 541 10.28 -4.93 -26.81
N LYS A 542 11.38 -5.53 -27.24
CA LYS A 542 11.48 -6.95 -27.55
C LYS A 542 12.28 -7.63 -26.48
N ASP A 543 11.76 -8.71 -25.93
CA ASP A 543 12.52 -9.68 -25.15
C ASP A 543 11.71 -10.99 -25.03
N PRO A 544 12.28 -12.18 -25.30
CA PRO A 544 11.58 -13.45 -25.03
C PRO A 544 11.07 -13.55 -23.59
N LYS A 545 11.80 -13.02 -22.62
CA LYS A 545 11.46 -13.04 -21.20
C LYS A 545 10.23 -12.18 -20.85
N LEU A 546 9.74 -11.33 -21.76
CA LEU A 546 8.42 -10.72 -21.62
C LEU A 546 7.33 -11.79 -21.48
N THR A 547 7.49 -12.96 -22.11
CA THR A 547 6.58 -14.10 -21.94
C THR A 547 6.53 -14.59 -20.49
N LEU A 548 7.61 -14.47 -19.73
CA LEU A 548 7.66 -14.91 -18.33
C LEU A 548 6.93 -13.96 -17.37
N LEU A 549 6.91 -12.67 -17.72
CA LEU A 549 6.41 -11.59 -16.88
C LEU A 549 5.19 -10.88 -17.48
N TRP A 550 4.60 -11.43 -18.55
CA TRP A 550 3.59 -10.76 -19.36
C TRP A 550 2.42 -10.17 -18.55
N PRO A 551 1.92 -10.79 -17.44
CA PRO A 551 0.83 -10.21 -16.66
C PRO A 551 1.19 -8.85 -16.05
N LEU A 552 2.46 -8.65 -15.64
CA LEU A 552 2.92 -7.37 -15.09
C LEU A 552 2.94 -6.29 -16.17
N PHE A 553 3.41 -6.63 -17.37
CA PHE A 553 3.48 -5.70 -18.50
C PHE A 553 2.09 -5.37 -19.06
N ALA A 554 1.19 -6.35 -19.15
CA ALA A 554 -0.19 -6.15 -19.56
C ALA A 554 -0.97 -5.23 -18.60
N ARG A 555 -0.71 -5.33 -17.29
CA ARG A 555 -1.27 -4.41 -16.29
C ARG A 555 -0.64 -3.02 -16.35
N ALA A 556 0.68 -2.95 -16.53
CA ALA A 556 1.41 -1.69 -16.62
C ALA A 556 1.04 -0.89 -17.88
N PHE A 557 0.76 -1.59 -18.98
CA PHE A 557 0.36 -1.01 -20.25
C PHE A 557 -0.86 -1.75 -20.82
N PRO A 558 -2.07 -1.47 -20.30
CA PRO A 558 -3.32 -2.11 -20.73
C PRO A 558 -3.62 -1.98 -22.23
N GLN A 559 -3.03 -0.98 -22.87
CA GLN A 559 -3.23 -0.59 -24.26
C GLN A 559 -2.09 -1.04 -25.17
N ALA A 560 -1.16 -1.83 -24.65
CA ALA A 560 -0.03 -2.33 -25.42
C ALA A 560 -0.49 -3.25 -26.56
N THR A 561 0.18 -3.14 -27.71
CA THR A 561 0.08 -4.15 -28.77
C THR A 561 1.17 -5.18 -28.54
N TRP A 562 0.81 -6.45 -28.60
CA TRP A 562 1.73 -7.57 -28.44
C TRP A 562 1.93 -8.25 -29.79
N VAL A 563 3.18 -8.54 -30.12
CA VAL A 563 3.54 -9.37 -31.26
C VAL A 563 4.13 -10.66 -30.73
N VAL A 564 3.44 -11.78 -30.97
CA VAL A 564 3.94 -13.11 -30.65
C VAL A 564 4.55 -13.71 -31.90
N VAL A 565 5.88 -13.88 -31.88
CA VAL A 565 6.60 -14.51 -32.98
C VAL A 565 6.69 -16.01 -32.73
N THR A 566 6.17 -16.80 -33.66
CA THR A 566 6.18 -18.26 -33.62
C THR A 566 7.15 -18.83 -34.64
N ARG A 567 7.67 -20.02 -34.34
CA ARG A 567 8.60 -20.77 -35.19
C ARG A 567 8.38 -22.26 -34.97
N GLU A 568 8.64 -23.07 -35.99
CA GLU A 568 8.58 -24.53 -35.93
C GLU A 568 9.38 -25.08 -34.73
N ARG A 569 8.74 -25.96 -33.94
CA ARG A 569 9.28 -26.47 -32.67
C ARG A 569 10.66 -27.08 -32.84
N GLU A 570 10.81 -27.93 -33.84
CA GLU A 570 12.05 -28.64 -34.15
C GLU A 570 13.19 -27.68 -34.52
N ALA A 571 12.87 -26.57 -35.20
CA ALA A 571 13.87 -25.54 -35.51
C ALA A 571 14.29 -24.76 -34.25
N VAL A 572 13.35 -24.48 -33.34
CA VAL A 572 13.64 -23.84 -32.05
C VAL A 572 14.52 -24.74 -31.17
N LEU A 573 14.18 -26.02 -31.01
CA LEU A 573 14.93 -26.98 -30.19
C LEU A 573 16.38 -27.13 -30.69
N ARG A 574 16.57 -27.36 -31.99
CA ARG A 574 17.91 -27.37 -32.61
C ARG A 574 18.69 -26.08 -32.37
N SER A 575 18.03 -24.92 -32.42
CA SER A 575 18.70 -23.64 -32.18
C SER A 575 19.08 -23.44 -30.72
N LEU A 576 18.22 -23.84 -29.78
CA LEU A 576 18.48 -23.79 -28.33
C LEU A 576 19.68 -24.68 -27.96
N ALA A 577 19.73 -25.91 -28.47
CA ALA A 577 20.82 -26.86 -28.23
C ALA A 577 22.20 -26.35 -28.70
N ARG A 578 22.24 -25.46 -29.70
CA ARG A 578 23.49 -24.93 -30.29
C ARG A 578 23.94 -23.60 -29.71
N ALA A 579 23.01 -22.74 -29.27
CA ALA A 579 23.31 -21.38 -28.85
C ALA A 579 24.24 -21.34 -27.62
N SER A 580 25.25 -20.46 -27.66
CA SER A 580 26.39 -20.49 -26.71
C SER A 580 26.01 -20.36 -25.22
N PHE A 581 24.95 -19.61 -24.90
CA PHE A 581 24.49 -19.44 -23.52
C PHE A 581 23.52 -20.55 -23.07
N MET A 582 22.73 -21.08 -23.99
CA MET A 582 21.76 -22.15 -23.71
C MET A 582 22.48 -23.49 -23.53
N ARG A 583 23.43 -23.82 -24.43
CA ARG A 583 24.17 -25.10 -24.40
C ARG A 583 24.96 -25.36 -23.11
N ARG A 584 25.17 -24.32 -22.28
CA ARG A 584 25.76 -24.44 -20.94
C ARG A 584 24.86 -25.22 -19.97
N HIS A 585 23.55 -25.26 -20.23
CA HIS A 585 22.59 -26.06 -19.49
C HIS A 585 22.44 -27.45 -20.12
N SER A 586 22.24 -27.51 -21.44
CA SER A 586 22.17 -28.78 -22.17
C SER A 586 22.31 -28.58 -23.68
N THR A 587 23.01 -29.51 -24.32
CA THR A 587 23.08 -29.68 -25.78
C THR A 587 21.99 -30.63 -26.33
N SER A 588 21.20 -31.26 -25.45
CA SER A 588 20.13 -32.18 -25.84
C SER A 588 18.83 -31.41 -26.11
N GLU A 589 18.18 -31.71 -27.24
CA GLU A 589 16.87 -31.15 -27.59
C GLU A 589 15.77 -31.59 -26.61
N GLU A 590 15.85 -32.81 -26.07
CA GLU A 590 14.89 -33.32 -25.07
C GLU A 590 14.84 -32.46 -23.80
N PHE A 591 16.00 -31.95 -23.36
CA PHE A 591 16.07 -31.06 -22.19
C PHE A 591 15.26 -29.77 -22.38
N TRP A 592 15.17 -29.29 -23.62
CA TRP A 592 14.50 -28.03 -23.94
C TRP A 592 13.00 -28.18 -24.17
N LYS A 593 12.46 -29.40 -24.29
CA LYS A 593 11.02 -29.61 -24.48
C LYS A 593 10.16 -29.06 -23.32
N PRO A 594 10.45 -29.36 -22.03
CA PRO A 594 9.71 -28.78 -20.91
C PRO A 594 9.86 -27.25 -20.81
N PHE A 595 11.05 -26.74 -21.17
CA PHE A 595 11.29 -25.30 -21.24
C PHE A 595 10.39 -24.62 -22.28
N CYS A 596 10.30 -25.18 -23.49
CA CYS A 596 9.42 -24.67 -24.53
C CYS A 596 7.95 -24.75 -24.11
N ALA A 597 7.51 -25.89 -23.54
CA ALA A 597 6.14 -26.07 -23.05
C ALA A 597 5.75 -25.00 -22.01
N CYS A 598 6.66 -24.68 -21.08
CA CYS A 598 6.44 -23.59 -20.11
C CYS A 598 6.17 -22.23 -20.80
N TYR A 599 6.87 -21.92 -21.88
CA TYR A 599 6.64 -20.69 -22.65
C TYR A 599 5.33 -20.75 -23.44
N ASP A 600 4.99 -21.89 -24.04
CA ASP A 600 3.75 -22.06 -24.79
C ASP A 600 2.53 -21.82 -23.91
N ASP A 601 2.51 -22.39 -22.70
CA ASP A 601 1.42 -22.19 -21.73
C ASP A 601 1.21 -20.70 -21.41
N ARG A 602 2.32 -19.96 -21.27
CA ARG A 602 2.31 -18.52 -20.98
C ARG A 602 1.86 -17.70 -22.18
N LEU A 603 2.30 -18.05 -23.39
CA LEU A 603 1.87 -17.42 -24.62
C LEU A 603 0.38 -17.71 -24.90
N ALA A 604 -0.11 -18.91 -24.60
CA ALA A 604 -1.52 -19.25 -24.67
C ALA A 604 -2.33 -18.40 -23.68
N ALA A 605 -1.85 -18.24 -22.44
CA ALA A 605 -2.48 -17.36 -21.45
C ALA A 605 -2.49 -15.88 -21.90
N LEU A 606 -1.40 -15.40 -22.52
CA LEU A 606 -1.33 -14.06 -23.12
C LEU A 606 -2.38 -13.88 -24.22
N ARG A 607 -2.53 -14.84 -25.13
CA ARG A 607 -3.57 -14.81 -26.19
C ARG A 607 -4.98 -14.78 -25.61
N ALA A 608 -5.22 -15.55 -24.55
CA ALA A 608 -6.52 -15.61 -23.88
C ALA A 608 -6.79 -14.43 -22.93
N SER A 609 -5.83 -13.52 -22.75
CA SER A 609 -5.90 -12.45 -21.73
C SER A 609 -6.80 -11.27 -22.11
N GLY A 610 -7.15 -11.16 -23.39
CA GLY A 610 -7.89 -10.03 -23.97
C GLY A 610 -7.01 -8.93 -24.56
N VAL A 611 -5.70 -8.88 -24.23
CA VAL A 611 -4.81 -7.87 -24.83
C VAL A 611 -4.76 -7.98 -26.36
N THR A 612 -4.39 -6.89 -27.02
CA THR A 612 -4.18 -6.89 -28.48
C THR A 612 -2.96 -7.73 -28.83
N VAL A 613 -3.17 -8.91 -29.44
CA VAL A 613 -2.10 -9.81 -29.90
C VAL A 613 -2.15 -9.93 -31.42
N ILE A 614 -1.00 -9.78 -32.07
CA ILE A 614 -0.76 -10.07 -33.48
C ILE A 614 0.28 -11.20 -33.56
N GLU A 615 -0.02 -12.25 -34.31
CA GLU A 615 0.89 -13.39 -34.47
C GLU A 615 1.66 -13.30 -35.78
N LEU A 616 2.97 -13.54 -35.73
CA LEU A 616 3.84 -13.58 -36.90
C LEU A 616 4.63 -14.89 -36.91
N GLN A 617 4.55 -15.63 -38.02
CA GLN A 617 5.35 -16.83 -38.23
C GLN A 617 6.70 -16.46 -38.84
N ALA A 618 7.79 -16.81 -38.15
CA ALA A 618 9.12 -16.45 -38.58
C ALA A 618 9.47 -17.05 -39.95
N GLU A 619 9.04 -18.28 -40.24
CA GLU A 619 9.27 -18.97 -41.50
C GLU A 619 8.69 -18.21 -42.70
N ARG A 620 7.48 -17.68 -42.56
CA ARG A 620 6.81 -16.90 -43.61
C ARG A 620 7.51 -15.58 -43.87
N ILE A 621 7.92 -14.89 -42.80
CA ILE A 621 8.71 -13.66 -42.89
C ILE A 621 10.06 -13.94 -43.57
N MET A 622 10.76 -15.02 -43.17
CA MET A 622 12.02 -15.45 -43.79
C MET A 622 11.83 -15.86 -45.26
N GLY A 623 10.67 -16.40 -45.61
CA GLY A 623 10.25 -16.71 -46.99
C GLY A 623 9.88 -15.50 -47.85
N GLY A 624 9.91 -14.28 -47.30
CA GLY A 624 9.69 -13.03 -48.04
C GLY A 624 8.29 -12.44 -47.92
N GLU A 625 7.41 -13.01 -47.09
CA GLU A 625 6.04 -12.49 -46.84
C GLU A 625 6.05 -11.29 -45.89
N VAL A 626 6.71 -10.20 -46.30
CA VAL A 626 6.90 -9.00 -45.46
C VAL A 626 5.59 -8.25 -45.18
N GLU A 627 4.56 -8.47 -45.99
CA GLU A 627 3.23 -7.87 -45.87
C GLU A 627 2.54 -8.25 -44.56
N ALA A 628 2.95 -9.35 -43.92
CA ALA A 628 2.48 -9.74 -42.59
C ALA A 628 2.81 -8.71 -41.50
N LEU A 629 3.74 -7.76 -41.72
CA LEU A 629 4.02 -6.66 -40.79
C LEU A 629 2.98 -5.52 -40.87
N ALA A 630 2.21 -5.42 -41.96
CA ALA A 630 1.30 -4.29 -42.18
C ALA A 630 0.26 -4.10 -41.05
N PRO A 631 -0.38 -5.16 -40.50
CA PRO A 631 -1.28 -5.02 -39.35
C PRO A 631 -0.58 -4.47 -38.10
N VAL A 632 0.69 -4.83 -37.87
CA VAL A 632 1.49 -4.33 -36.75
C VAL A 632 1.80 -2.84 -36.93
N CYS A 633 2.23 -2.44 -38.14
CA CYS A 633 2.45 -1.03 -38.47
C CYS A 633 1.18 -0.21 -38.27
N ALA A 634 0.03 -0.69 -38.77
CA ALA A 634 -1.26 -0.03 -38.61
C ALA A 634 -1.65 0.15 -37.13
N ALA A 635 -1.50 -0.90 -36.30
CA ALA A 635 -1.79 -0.83 -34.87
C ALA A 635 -0.93 0.20 -34.11
N MET A 636 0.28 0.45 -34.61
CA MET A 636 1.22 1.40 -34.02
C MET A 636 1.15 2.81 -34.64
N GLY A 637 0.29 3.02 -35.64
CA GLY A 637 0.23 4.27 -36.40
C GLY A 637 1.46 4.54 -37.27
N LEU A 638 2.19 3.48 -37.64
CA LEU A 638 3.33 3.52 -38.56
C LEU A 638 2.87 3.30 -40.00
N ARG A 639 3.53 3.95 -40.95
CA ARG A 639 3.34 3.68 -42.39
C ARG A 639 4.11 2.41 -42.76
N PHE A 640 3.41 1.42 -43.31
CA PHE A 640 4.07 0.23 -43.85
C PHE A 640 4.74 0.54 -45.20
N ASP A 641 5.99 0.12 -45.33
CA ASP A 641 6.82 0.17 -46.54
C ASP A 641 7.42 -1.22 -46.80
N ALA A 642 6.88 -1.89 -47.83
CA ALA A 642 7.31 -3.23 -48.24
C ALA A 642 8.77 -3.26 -48.73
N GLY A 643 9.25 -2.17 -49.36
CA GLY A 643 10.63 -2.06 -49.83
C GLY A 643 11.61 -2.01 -48.66
N ALA A 644 11.32 -1.17 -47.67
CA ALA A 644 12.11 -1.10 -46.43
C ALA A 644 12.08 -2.43 -45.66
N ALA A 645 10.94 -3.12 -45.63
CA ALA A 645 10.82 -4.42 -44.99
C ALA A 645 11.64 -5.51 -45.69
N ARG A 646 11.60 -5.58 -47.03
CA ARG A 646 12.43 -6.49 -47.84
C ARG A 646 13.93 -6.20 -47.69
N ALA A 647 14.31 -4.92 -47.63
CA ALA A 647 15.70 -4.53 -47.40
C ALA A 647 16.20 -4.96 -46.01
N ALA A 648 15.37 -4.85 -44.97
CA ALA A 648 15.71 -5.30 -43.61
C ALA A 648 15.80 -6.83 -43.50
N LEU A 649 15.01 -7.56 -44.30
CA LEU A 649 15.07 -9.01 -44.44
C LEU A 649 16.32 -9.48 -45.19
N ALA A 650 16.73 -8.79 -46.26
CA ALA A 650 17.92 -9.13 -47.02
C ALA A 650 19.23 -8.99 -46.23
N ARG A 651 19.20 -8.27 -45.11
CA ARG A 651 20.32 -8.14 -44.14
C ARG A 651 20.32 -9.24 -43.07
N ALA A 652 19.43 -10.24 -43.15
CA ALA A 652 19.12 -11.22 -42.10
C ALA A 652 19.83 -12.56 -42.24
#